data_AF-A0A9D6XIH1-F1
#
_entry.id   AF-A0A9D6XIH1-F1
#
_cell.length_a   1.000
_cell.length_b   1.000
_cell.length_c   1.000
_cell.angle_alpha   90.00
_cell.angle_beta   90.00
_cell.angle_gamma   90.00
#
_symmetry.space_group_name_H-M   'P 1'
#
loop_
_entity.id
_entity.type
_entity.pdbx_description
1 polymer ?
#
loop_
_entity_poly.entity_id
_entity_poly.type
_entity_poly.pdbx_seq_one_letter_code
_entity_poly.pdbx_strand_id
1 'polypeptide(L)'
;MADKKQIVLDDEAEALFRDLGGVEAVGRGRGISVPGLAEAIHNEEKKQDAWRLLLVDLVFDFAQFLDACRNRIPAAATESVAQIMLHLEKLSRMPDADGRILVRHRGNPVPESGRVSATFDYIIIFGNLNLDMAGAKAAGRRLGVTAAKLAVRMQEAFAGFAENEINTVFLALGDFDQEERAGFKRCMEALFAFFSKPHSRKDGAEPFVLDETRSPDPNLALLFSINAVKAEVADELSKKVRAMLLKAPPGDPLEQYLGVYDAVFAFKKLRDQLKRPPIEINQPRWLLATGPGDAIDPVRARITRLLCGVLGKGSPMTAKTIYALSADDYGKIDAVELAIRVGLVGNLLEALERALPKGPVRDETRKEILVNLEARLGLAGDKVYDEIVVSGSLIKVRGGELKSEVRQSDPALVELVEFFQHRSLVKEKIRTMLQSPVRFDPEDYEVIARDFSISGDDSARLLELLKASFDDRGHFVRKAFEKNIPVFVKHGGKVFEFLWHYLKDLVHRQDRVALLNALQVLIDQMKKRREAFIVLMEDFIRDPETLAYHDRNALMLANLMLRKYNKELHNDIEVTPEEVLLVQEGLAPEMTDFAAEWMEQEKERLLIKLRTVHRALKETLDSPDPVKPWPIRYALTLEREAYILLALIGGPITAAVIKSALAEYGNPDAEIYWLKKSEQNLTGLVGILQALVRTACRHGDNADLDVLRRIERSENQYLGLKRDQRHADSIRRLMQWVDKACELAADSGDSEEAFRF
;
A
#
# COMPACT_ATOMS: atom_id res chain seq x y z
N MET A 1 -1.90 -31.36 -58.53
CA MET A 1 -2.42 -30.18 -59.28
C MET A 1 -3.87 -30.46 -59.63
N ALA A 2 -4.80 -29.74 -59.00
CA ALA A 2 -6.19 -29.63 -59.39
C ALA A 2 -6.64 -28.20 -59.03
N ASP A 3 -7.14 -27.51 -60.04
CA ASP A 3 -7.52 -26.10 -60.10
C ASP A 3 -8.60 -25.72 -59.08
N LYS A 4 -8.44 -24.60 -58.37
CA LYS A 4 -9.54 -23.93 -57.65
C LYS A 4 -9.97 -22.71 -58.47
N LYS A 5 -11.10 -22.85 -59.17
CA LYS A 5 -11.86 -21.74 -59.76
C LYS A 5 -12.25 -20.76 -58.67
N GLN A 6 -11.86 -19.50 -58.83
CA GLN A 6 -12.30 -18.38 -58.01
C GLN A 6 -13.70 -17.98 -58.49
N ILE A 7 -14.70 -18.12 -57.62
CA ILE A 7 -16.07 -17.65 -57.88
C ILE A 7 -16.06 -16.14 -57.60
N VAL A 8 -16.31 -15.33 -58.63
CA VAL A 8 -16.48 -13.88 -58.52
C VAL A 8 -17.97 -13.61 -58.42
N LEU A 9 -18.40 -12.87 -57.40
CA LEU A 9 -19.77 -12.40 -57.24
C LEU A 9 -20.07 -11.36 -58.32
N ASP A 10 -21.27 -11.37 -58.88
CA ASP A 10 -21.69 -10.33 -59.82
C ASP A 10 -21.99 -9.00 -59.10
N ASP A 11 -22.04 -7.92 -59.88
CA ASP A 11 -22.14 -6.56 -59.36
C ASP A 11 -23.46 -6.30 -58.58
N GLU A 12 -24.51 -7.08 -58.86
CA GLU A 12 -25.80 -7.01 -58.14
C GLU A 12 -25.71 -7.70 -56.78
N ALA A 13 -25.01 -8.84 -56.69
CA ALA A 13 -24.72 -9.50 -55.42
C ALA A 13 -23.72 -8.69 -54.56
N GLU A 14 -22.80 -7.96 -55.19
CA GLU A 14 -21.86 -7.08 -54.49
C GLU A 14 -22.54 -5.80 -53.96
N ALA A 15 -23.53 -5.27 -54.69
CA ALA A 15 -24.40 -4.19 -54.22
C ALA A 15 -25.29 -4.65 -53.06
N LEU A 16 -25.87 -5.85 -53.14
CA LEU A 16 -26.66 -6.44 -52.04
C LEU A 16 -25.78 -6.71 -50.79
N PHE A 17 -24.52 -7.09 -50.97
CA PHE A 17 -23.55 -7.30 -49.89
C PHE A 17 -23.10 -5.98 -49.23
N ARG A 18 -23.05 -4.88 -49.99
CA ARG A 18 -22.86 -3.52 -49.47
C ARG A 18 -24.09 -3.01 -48.71
N ASP A 19 -25.29 -3.25 -49.23
CA ASP A 19 -26.54 -2.82 -48.62
C ASP A 19 -26.94 -3.63 -47.37
N LEU A 20 -26.55 -4.91 -47.30
CA LEU A 20 -26.79 -5.77 -46.14
C LEU A 20 -25.76 -5.57 -45.00
N GLY A 21 -24.77 -4.71 -45.18
CA GLY A 21 -23.74 -4.43 -44.17
C GLY A 21 -23.00 -5.70 -43.77
N GLY A 22 -21.93 -6.02 -44.50
CA GLY A 22 -21.07 -7.20 -44.30
C GLY A 22 -21.02 -7.74 -42.87
N VAL A 23 -21.13 -9.07 -42.75
CA VAL A 23 -21.30 -9.84 -41.51
C VAL A 23 -20.15 -9.58 -40.54
N GLU A 24 -20.25 -8.50 -39.75
CA GLU A 24 -19.63 -8.28 -38.44
C GLU A 24 -20.10 -7.01 -37.71
N ALA A 25 -21.13 -6.28 -38.20
CA ALA A 25 -21.53 -5.00 -37.60
C ALA A 25 -23.04 -4.77 -37.46
N VAL A 26 -23.85 -5.82 -37.22
CA VAL A 26 -25.27 -5.64 -36.90
C VAL A 26 -25.53 -6.08 -35.45
N GLY A 27 -25.34 -5.13 -34.54
CA GLY A 27 -25.58 -5.33 -33.11
C GLY A 27 -24.90 -4.32 -32.18
N ARG A 28 -24.55 -3.11 -32.65
CA ARG A 28 -24.21 -2.00 -31.76
C ARG A 28 -25.08 -0.81 -32.12
N GLY A 29 -26.19 -0.67 -31.40
CA GLY A 29 -26.85 0.63 -31.30
C GLY A 29 -25.80 1.65 -30.87
N ARG A 30 -25.83 2.84 -31.47
CA ARG A 30 -25.05 4.00 -31.02
C ARG A 30 -25.53 4.43 -29.63
N GLY A 31 -25.18 3.65 -28.61
CA GLY A 31 -25.14 4.07 -27.22
C GLY A 31 -23.76 4.68 -26.97
N ILE A 32 -23.71 5.77 -26.21
CA ILE A 32 -22.47 6.28 -25.64
C ILE A 32 -21.81 5.10 -24.92
N SER A 33 -20.65 4.64 -25.42
CA SER A 33 -19.85 3.59 -24.80
C SER A 33 -19.42 4.10 -23.43
N VAL A 34 -20.18 3.78 -22.39
CA VAL A 34 -19.79 4.08 -21.02
C VAL A 34 -18.73 3.05 -20.64
N PRO A 35 -17.50 3.48 -20.29
CA PRO A 35 -16.42 2.57 -19.97
C PRO A 35 -16.82 1.64 -18.81
N GLY A 36 -16.56 0.34 -18.94
CA GLY A 36 -16.79 -0.64 -17.85
C GLY A 36 -15.94 -0.35 -16.61
N LEU A 37 -16.11 -1.06 -15.48
CA LEU A 37 -15.41 -0.80 -14.21
C LEU A 37 -13.89 -0.84 -14.41
N ALA A 38 -13.41 -1.85 -15.14
CA ALA A 38 -12.01 -1.95 -15.51
C ALA A 38 -11.55 -0.76 -16.36
N GLU A 39 -12.38 -0.25 -17.26
CA GLU A 39 -12.05 0.86 -18.16
C GLU A 39 -12.16 2.23 -17.45
N ALA A 40 -13.09 2.40 -16.51
CA ALA A 40 -13.23 3.59 -15.68
C ALA A 40 -12.11 3.68 -14.61
N ILE A 41 -11.77 2.57 -13.95
CA ILE A 41 -10.55 2.48 -13.12
C ILE A 41 -9.32 2.74 -13.99
N HIS A 42 -9.25 2.17 -15.19
CA HIS A 42 -8.14 2.41 -16.13
C HIS A 42 -8.08 3.87 -16.64
N ASN A 43 -9.23 4.52 -16.83
CA ASN A 43 -9.28 5.93 -17.23
C ASN A 43 -8.83 6.84 -16.10
N GLU A 44 -9.18 6.51 -14.86
CA GLU A 44 -8.66 7.22 -13.69
C GLU A 44 -7.16 6.96 -13.51
N GLU A 45 -6.69 5.72 -13.69
CA GLU A 45 -5.26 5.40 -13.73
C GLU A 45 -4.54 6.15 -14.85
N LYS A 46 -5.14 6.30 -16.05
CA LYS A 46 -4.57 7.07 -17.16
C LYS A 46 -4.47 8.56 -16.86
N LYS A 47 -5.47 9.15 -16.19
CA LYS A 47 -5.39 10.55 -15.72
C LYS A 47 -4.23 10.69 -14.72
N GLN A 48 -4.12 9.75 -13.79
CA GLN A 48 -2.99 9.70 -12.86
C GLN A 48 -1.65 9.46 -13.57
N ASP A 49 -1.62 8.68 -14.65
CA ASP A 49 -0.42 8.41 -15.43
C ASP A 49 0.14 9.65 -16.12
N ALA A 50 -0.72 10.62 -16.49
CA ALA A 50 -0.27 11.91 -16.98
C ALA A 50 0.54 12.69 -15.92
N TRP A 51 0.11 12.62 -14.66
CA TRP A 51 0.86 13.19 -13.52
C TRP A 51 2.13 12.38 -13.21
N ARG A 52 2.08 11.04 -13.30
CA ARG A 52 3.27 10.17 -13.17
C ARG A 52 4.34 10.50 -14.21
N LEU A 53 3.95 10.78 -15.46
CA LEU A 53 4.87 11.22 -16.51
C LEU A 53 5.58 12.52 -16.13
N LEU A 54 4.83 13.53 -15.66
CA LEU A 54 5.39 14.81 -15.22
C LEU A 54 6.34 14.64 -14.02
N LEU A 55 6.04 13.74 -13.08
CA LEU A 55 6.92 13.43 -11.96
C LEU A 55 8.24 12.79 -12.43
N VAL A 56 8.18 11.84 -13.37
CA VAL A 56 9.41 11.24 -13.92
C VAL A 56 10.25 12.27 -14.65
N ASP A 57 9.64 13.13 -15.47
CA ASP A 57 10.36 14.18 -16.19
C ASP A 57 10.99 15.19 -15.22
N LEU A 58 10.27 15.61 -14.17
CA LEU A 58 10.82 16.46 -13.11
C LEU A 58 12.06 15.84 -12.45
N VAL A 59 11.95 14.57 -12.03
CA VAL A 59 13.05 13.88 -11.33
C VAL A 59 14.24 13.65 -12.26
N PHE A 60 13.98 13.37 -13.54
CA PHE A 60 15.02 13.30 -14.56
C PHE A 60 15.75 14.63 -14.73
N ASP A 61 15.04 15.74 -14.90
CA ASP A 61 15.66 17.07 -15.04
C ASP A 61 16.43 17.47 -13.77
N PHE A 62 15.95 17.07 -12.58
CA PHE A 62 16.66 17.27 -11.33
C PHE A 62 17.99 16.49 -11.29
N ALA A 63 18.00 15.25 -11.79
CA ALA A 63 19.23 14.47 -11.91
C ALA A 63 20.22 15.10 -12.90
N GLN A 64 19.72 15.60 -14.05
CA GLN A 64 20.54 16.33 -15.03
C GLN A 64 21.12 17.63 -14.43
N PHE A 65 20.33 18.35 -13.64
CA PHE A 65 20.80 19.52 -12.91
C PHE A 65 21.95 19.17 -11.96
N LEU A 66 21.83 18.10 -11.18
CA LEU A 66 22.88 17.66 -10.25
C LEU A 66 24.16 17.25 -11.00
N ASP A 67 24.03 16.53 -12.10
CA ASP A 67 25.18 16.18 -12.95
C ASP A 67 25.85 17.44 -13.53
N ALA A 68 25.07 18.41 -14.00
CA ALA A 68 25.59 19.71 -14.45
C ALA A 68 26.30 20.47 -13.31
N CYS A 69 25.81 20.38 -12.07
CA CYS A 69 26.49 20.97 -10.91
C CYS A 69 27.84 20.30 -10.64
N ARG A 70 27.88 18.96 -10.63
CA ARG A 70 29.09 18.15 -10.41
C ARG A 70 30.14 18.42 -11.48
N ASN A 71 29.70 18.49 -12.74
CA ASN A 71 30.56 18.74 -13.91
C ASN A 71 30.82 20.24 -14.14
N ARG A 72 30.22 21.12 -13.34
CA ARG A 72 30.38 22.58 -13.37
C ARG A 72 30.04 23.18 -14.74
N ILE A 73 28.87 22.85 -15.27
CA ILE A 73 28.37 23.29 -16.58
C ILE A 73 27.16 24.23 -16.38
N PRO A 74 27.36 25.57 -16.29
CA PRO A 74 26.29 26.51 -15.97
C PRO A 74 25.14 26.54 -16.99
N ALA A 75 25.46 26.37 -18.28
CA ALA A 75 24.46 26.37 -19.34
C ALA A 75 23.47 25.21 -19.21
N ALA A 76 23.99 23.98 -18.99
CA ALA A 76 23.17 22.79 -18.77
C ALA A 76 22.36 22.88 -17.47
N ALA A 77 22.95 23.45 -16.41
CA ALA A 77 22.23 23.69 -15.16
C ALA A 77 21.07 24.69 -15.36
N THR A 78 21.28 25.76 -16.12
CA THR A 78 20.25 26.78 -16.41
C THR A 78 19.10 26.19 -17.22
N GLU A 79 19.41 25.36 -18.23
CA GLU A 79 18.41 24.65 -19.03
C GLU A 79 17.58 23.70 -18.16
N SER A 80 18.25 22.90 -17.31
CA SER A 80 17.58 21.97 -16.39
C SER A 80 16.67 22.72 -15.41
N VAL A 81 17.13 23.85 -14.85
CA VAL A 81 16.29 24.70 -13.98
C VAL A 81 15.05 25.20 -14.71
N ALA A 82 15.15 25.60 -15.98
CA ALA A 82 14.00 26.04 -16.75
C ALA A 82 12.95 24.92 -16.93
N GLN A 83 13.39 23.69 -17.21
CA GLN A 83 12.50 22.53 -17.34
C GLN A 83 11.87 22.14 -15.98
N ILE A 84 12.67 22.11 -14.91
CA ILE A 84 12.19 21.87 -13.54
C ILE A 84 11.08 22.85 -13.19
N MET A 85 11.28 24.15 -13.42
CA MET A 85 10.26 25.17 -13.12
C MET A 85 8.97 24.97 -13.94
N LEU A 86 9.09 24.55 -15.20
CA LEU A 86 7.93 24.23 -16.05
C LEU A 86 7.15 23.01 -15.53
N HIS A 87 7.85 21.97 -15.09
CA HIS A 87 7.22 20.77 -14.53
C HIS A 87 6.56 21.05 -13.18
N LEU A 88 7.22 21.81 -12.29
CA LEU A 88 6.63 22.23 -11.01
C LEU A 88 5.38 23.09 -11.21
N GLU A 89 5.36 24.00 -12.19
CA GLU A 89 4.16 24.79 -12.50
C GLU A 89 2.99 23.90 -12.93
N LYS A 90 3.23 22.87 -13.75
CA LYS A 90 2.17 21.93 -14.14
C LYS A 90 1.69 21.12 -12.94
N LEU A 91 2.61 20.59 -12.13
CA LEU A 91 2.31 19.75 -10.96
C LEU A 91 1.57 20.52 -9.86
N SER A 92 1.80 21.82 -9.70
CA SER A 92 1.06 22.68 -8.75
C SER A 92 -0.45 22.75 -9.04
N ARG A 93 -0.88 22.37 -10.26
CA ARG A 93 -2.29 22.36 -10.68
C ARG A 93 -2.95 20.99 -10.53
N MET A 94 -2.25 20.01 -9.96
CA MET A 94 -2.82 18.69 -9.72
C MET A 94 -3.93 18.79 -8.64
N PRO A 95 -5.16 18.31 -8.92
CA PRO A 95 -6.23 18.28 -7.93
C PRO A 95 -5.84 17.44 -6.72
N ASP A 96 -6.25 17.86 -5.52
CA ASP A 96 -6.08 17.15 -4.25
C ASP A 96 -4.62 16.82 -3.87
N ALA A 97 -3.64 17.45 -4.51
CA ALA A 97 -2.24 17.33 -4.14
C ALA A 97 -1.92 18.22 -2.93
N ASP A 98 -1.12 17.71 -1.99
CA ASP A 98 -0.71 18.44 -0.79
C ASP A 98 0.46 19.42 -1.05
N GLY A 99 0.85 19.58 -2.32
CA GLY A 99 1.94 20.44 -2.75
C GLY A 99 3.34 19.93 -2.38
N ARG A 100 3.50 18.64 -2.06
CA ARG A 100 4.78 18.09 -1.56
C ARG A 100 5.27 16.91 -2.38
N ILE A 101 6.43 17.06 -2.99
CA ILE A 101 7.08 15.99 -3.76
C ILE A 101 8.23 15.45 -2.95
N LEU A 102 8.26 14.13 -2.74
CA LEU A 102 9.36 13.43 -2.07
C LEU A 102 9.91 12.35 -2.99
N VAL A 103 11.19 12.43 -3.34
CA VAL A 103 11.95 11.31 -3.90
C VAL A 103 12.78 10.68 -2.79
N ARG A 104 12.64 9.37 -2.59
CA ARG A 104 13.26 8.65 -1.48
C ARG A 104 13.88 7.34 -1.94
N HIS A 105 15.15 7.12 -1.61
CA HIS A 105 15.82 5.86 -1.81
C HIS A 105 15.25 4.80 -0.85
N ARG A 106 14.76 3.68 -1.40
CA ARG A 106 14.26 2.51 -0.66
C ARG A 106 15.33 1.45 -0.48
N GLY A 107 16.26 1.33 -1.42
CA GLY A 107 17.38 0.39 -1.29
C GLY A 107 17.07 -1.09 -1.56
N ASN A 108 15.91 -1.41 -2.12
CA ASN A 108 15.60 -2.74 -2.66
C ASN A 108 16.32 -3.01 -3.99
N PRO A 109 16.57 -4.28 -4.35
CA PRO A 109 16.86 -4.67 -5.73
C PRO A 109 15.59 -4.58 -6.60
N VAL A 110 15.72 -4.15 -7.86
CA VAL A 110 14.59 -4.10 -8.81
C VAL A 110 14.18 -5.54 -9.19
N PRO A 111 12.89 -5.92 -9.09
CA PRO A 111 12.43 -7.32 -9.22
C PRO A 111 12.79 -8.05 -10.52
N GLU A 112 13.14 -7.32 -11.59
CA GLU A 112 13.40 -7.87 -12.92
C GLU A 112 14.87 -7.77 -13.37
N SER A 113 15.75 -7.15 -12.58
CA SER A 113 17.14 -6.90 -13.01
C SER A 113 18.10 -8.05 -12.69
N GLY A 114 17.58 -9.23 -12.33
CA GLY A 114 18.37 -10.35 -11.83
C GLY A 114 18.95 -10.06 -10.43
N ARG A 115 19.37 -11.11 -9.74
CA ARG A 115 19.86 -11.10 -8.34
C ARG A 115 21.14 -10.27 -8.10
N VAL A 116 21.63 -9.52 -9.10
CA VAL A 116 22.93 -8.81 -9.05
C VAL A 116 22.85 -7.40 -9.64
N SER A 117 21.69 -6.76 -9.67
CA SER A 117 21.65 -5.37 -10.12
C SER A 117 21.96 -4.42 -8.98
N ALA A 118 23.12 -3.76 -9.06
CA ALA A 118 23.47 -2.59 -8.28
C ALA A 118 22.63 -1.34 -8.67
N THR A 119 21.39 -1.53 -9.12
CA THR A 119 20.47 -0.45 -9.49
C THR A 119 19.73 0.04 -8.27
N PHE A 120 19.82 1.34 -8.04
CA PHE A 120 19.25 2.03 -6.90
C PHE A 120 17.74 2.14 -7.04
N ASP A 121 17.02 1.67 -6.04
CA ASP A 121 15.55 1.75 -5.96
C ASP A 121 15.14 3.01 -5.22
N TYR A 122 14.38 3.87 -5.91
CA TYR A 122 13.75 5.04 -5.33
C TYR A 122 12.24 4.98 -5.56
N ILE A 123 11.52 5.67 -4.69
CA ILE A 123 10.10 5.96 -4.82
C ILE A 123 9.90 7.47 -4.91
N ILE A 124 9.01 7.90 -5.79
CA ILE A 124 8.55 9.29 -5.92
C ILE A 124 7.15 9.34 -5.33
N ILE A 125 6.91 10.29 -4.43
CA ILE A 125 5.66 10.48 -3.69
C ILE A 125 5.18 11.90 -3.94
N PHE A 126 3.92 12.08 -4.35
CA PHE A 126 3.28 13.39 -4.51
C PHE A 126 1.78 13.29 -4.20
N GLY A 127 1.34 13.85 -3.08
CA GLY A 127 0.00 13.60 -2.54
C GLY A 127 -0.26 12.10 -2.40
N ASN A 128 -1.33 11.61 -3.04
CA ASN A 128 -1.70 10.20 -3.05
C ASN A 128 -1.01 9.37 -4.16
N LEU A 129 -0.11 9.96 -4.95
CA LEU A 129 0.61 9.22 -5.99
C LEU A 129 1.93 8.68 -5.46
N ASN A 130 2.07 7.36 -5.48
CA ASN A 130 3.35 6.69 -5.33
C ASN A 130 3.83 6.12 -6.67
N LEU A 131 5.09 6.39 -7.02
CA LEU A 131 5.67 5.94 -8.27
C LEU A 131 7.07 5.36 -8.06
N ASP A 132 7.19 4.07 -8.36
CA ASP A 132 8.47 3.37 -8.43
C ASP A 132 8.71 2.78 -9.83
N MET A 133 9.80 2.04 -10.00
CA MET A 133 10.17 1.47 -11.31
C MET A 133 9.09 0.53 -11.88
N ALA A 134 8.40 -0.23 -11.02
CA ALA A 134 7.31 -1.11 -11.46
C ALA A 134 6.09 -0.29 -11.87
N GLY A 135 5.73 0.73 -11.09
CA GLY A 135 4.68 1.69 -11.39
C GLY A 135 4.93 2.44 -12.71
N ALA A 136 6.17 2.85 -12.96
CA ALA A 136 6.58 3.50 -14.21
C ALA A 136 6.47 2.57 -15.42
N LYS A 137 6.88 1.31 -15.31
CA LYS A 137 6.67 0.31 -16.37
C LYS A 137 5.19 0.06 -16.62
N ALA A 138 4.37 -0.03 -15.58
CA ALA A 138 2.93 -0.18 -15.70
C ALA A 138 2.29 1.03 -16.40
N ALA A 139 2.63 2.25 -15.99
CA ALA A 139 2.17 3.48 -16.62
C ALA A 139 2.61 3.56 -18.09
N GLY A 140 3.87 3.22 -18.39
CA GLY A 140 4.40 3.16 -19.76
C GLY A 140 3.61 2.19 -20.65
N ARG A 141 3.27 1.00 -20.13
CA ARG A 141 2.42 0.02 -20.83
C ARG A 141 1.00 0.55 -21.10
N ARG A 142 0.40 1.28 -20.15
CA ARG A 142 -0.97 1.83 -20.29
C ARG A 142 -1.06 3.05 -21.23
N LEU A 143 -0.05 3.91 -21.22
CA LEU A 143 0.01 5.12 -22.04
C LEU A 143 0.51 4.87 -23.48
N GLY A 144 1.12 3.71 -23.75
CA GLY A 144 1.56 3.32 -25.08
C GLY A 144 2.80 4.08 -25.56
N VAL A 145 2.90 4.31 -26.88
CA VAL A 145 4.11 4.83 -27.57
C VAL A 145 4.62 6.15 -26.96
N THR A 146 3.72 7.01 -26.48
CA THR A 146 4.03 8.31 -25.88
C THR A 146 4.82 8.21 -24.57
N ALA A 147 4.74 7.09 -23.85
CA ALA A 147 5.42 6.89 -22.56
C ALA A 147 6.37 5.68 -22.55
N ALA A 148 6.70 5.12 -23.72
CA ALA A 148 7.59 3.97 -23.84
C ALA A 148 9.00 4.22 -23.24
N LYS A 149 9.41 5.50 -23.13
CA LYS A 149 10.69 5.92 -22.55
C LYS A 149 10.62 6.26 -21.05
N LEU A 150 9.45 6.19 -20.42
CA LEU A 150 9.25 6.64 -19.03
C LEU A 150 10.11 5.81 -18.06
N ALA A 151 10.09 4.48 -18.18
CA ALA A 151 10.93 3.61 -17.36
C ALA A 151 12.43 3.84 -17.58
N VAL A 152 12.84 4.13 -18.82
CA VAL A 152 14.24 4.41 -19.17
C VAL A 152 14.71 5.72 -18.53
N ARG A 153 13.93 6.80 -18.69
CA ARG A 153 14.21 8.09 -18.04
C ARG A 153 14.28 7.98 -16.54
N MET A 154 13.36 7.25 -15.92
CA MET A 154 13.36 7.02 -14.48
C MET A 154 14.62 6.27 -14.03
N GLN A 155 15.06 5.28 -14.79
CA GLN A 155 16.29 4.53 -14.51
C GLN A 155 17.53 5.43 -14.61
N GLU A 156 17.62 6.27 -15.65
CA GLU A 156 18.69 7.25 -15.81
C GLU A 156 18.71 8.26 -14.65
N ALA A 157 17.54 8.75 -14.24
CA ALA A 157 17.42 9.68 -13.12
C ALA A 157 17.91 9.06 -11.80
N PHE A 158 17.53 7.81 -11.53
CA PHE A 158 17.93 7.09 -10.31
C PHE A 158 19.42 6.79 -10.29
N ALA A 159 20.00 6.44 -11.45
CA ALA A 159 21.44 6.32 -11.60
C ALA A 159 22.15 7.64 -11.30
N GLY A 160 21.66 8.75 -11.88
CA GLY A 160 22.19 10.09 -11.64
C GLY A 160 22.12 10.51 -10.17
N PHE A 161 21.02 10.24 -9.47
CA PHE A 161 20.92 10.50 -8.03
C PHE A 161 21.94 9.72 -7.23
N ALA A 162 22.09 8.44 -7.52
CA ALA A 162 23.03 7.60 -6.80
C ALA A 162 24.50 7.96 -7.04
N GLU A 163 24.86 8.30 -8.29
CA GLU A 163 26.19 8.79 -8.63
C GLU A 163 26.53 10.11 -7.93
N ASN A 164 25.52 10.91 -7.61
CA ASN A 164 25.62 12.15 -6.84
C ASN A 164 25.37 11.96 -5.33
N GLU A 165 25.29 10.72 -4.84
CA GLU A 165 25.03 10.39 -3.43
C GLU A 165 23.74 11.03 -2.87
N ILE A 166 22.70 11.13 -3.69
CA ILE A 166 21.39 11.69 -3.33
C ILE A 166 20.44 10.57 -2.93
N ASN A 167 20.15 10.44 -1.63
CA ASN A 167 19.17 9.50 -1.07
C ASN A 167 17.77 10.08 -0.99
N THR A 168 17.65 11.40 -0.78
CA THR A 168 16.34 12.07 -0.69
C THR A 168 16.34 13.44 -1.36
N VAL A 169 15.22 13.77 -1.99
CA VAL A 169 14.90 15.11 -2.49
C VAL A 169 13.48 15.41 -2.07
N PHE A 170 13.28 16.49 -1.32
CA PHE A 170 11.96 16.99 -0.93
C PHE A 170 11.72 18.37 -1.53
N LEU A 171 10.54 18.57 -2.12
CA LEU A 171 10.12 19.82 -2.73
C LEU A 171 8.77 20.25 -2.13
N ALA A 172 8.70 21.48 -1.63
CA ALA A 172 7.47 22.10 -1.13
C ALA A 172 7.02 23.19 -2.11
N LEU A 173 5.95 22.91 -2.86
CA LEU A 173 5.43 23.78 -3.91
C LEU A 173 4.67 25.01 -3.35
N GLY A 174 3.93 24.85 -2.26
CA GLY A 174 2.99 25.88 -1.79
C GLY A 174 1.91 26.16 -2.84
N ASP A 175 1.53 27.42 -3.00
CA ASP A 175 0.61 27.87 -4.07
C ASP A 175 1.34 28.07 -5.43
N PHE A 176 2.67 27.94 -5.42
CA PHE A 176 3.58 28.14 -6.53
C PHE A 176 3.41 29.49 -7.26
N ASP A 177 3.22 30.54 -6.47
CA ASP A 177 3.10 31.92 -6.88
C ASP A 177 4.45 32.54 -7.32
N GLN A 178 4.46 33.84 -7.62
CA GLN A 178 5.68 34.52 -8.07
C GLN A 178 6.80 34.52 -7.02
N GLU A 179 6.48 34.63 -5.73
CA GLU A 179 7.46 34.66 -4.64
C GLU A 179 8.07 33.27 -4.43
N GLU A 180 7.25 32.23 -4.47
CA GLU A 180 7.66 30.84 -4.32
C GLU A 180 8.51 30.40 -5.52
N ARG A 181 8.12 30.77 -6.74
CA ARG A 181 8.93 30.55 -7.95
C ARG A 181 10.31 31.21 -7.85
N ALA A 182 10.37 32.44 -7.31
CA ALA A 182 11.64 33.13 -7.08
C ALA A 182 12.46 32.48 -5.95
N GLY A 183 11.80 31.91 -4.94
CA GLY A 183 12.41 31.10 -3.88
C GLY A 183 13.09 29.85 -4.44
N PHE A 184 12.37 29.07 -5.26
CA PHE A 184 12.92 27.88 -5.93
C PHE A 184 14.16 28.21 -6.77
N LYS A 185 14.11 29.26 -7.61
CA LYS A 185 15.26 29.67 -8.43
C LYS A 185 16.48 30.00 -7.58
N ARG A 186 16.32 30.78 -6.50
CA ARG A 186 17.41 31.09 -5.56
C ARG A 186 17.99 29.84 -4.90
N CYS A 187 17.15 28.87 -4.56
CA CYS A 187 17.62 27.59 -4.04
C CYS A 187 18.41 26.80 -5.08
N MET A 188 17.98 26.75 -6.34
CA MET A 188 18.73 26.08 -7.41
C MET A 188 20.10 26.73 -7.66
N GLU A 189 20.17 28.07 -7.66
CA GLU A 189 21.45 28.81 -7.76
C GLU A 189 22.39 28.48 -6.59
N ALA A 190 21.85 28.44 -5.37
CA ALA A 190 22.62 28.08 -4.18
C ALA A 190 23.09 26.61 -4.19
N LEU A 191 22.27 25.67 -4.67
CA LEU A 191 22.65 24.27 -4.85
C LEU A 191 23.76 24.11 -5.90
N PHE A 192 23.67 24.83 -7.02
CA PHE A 192 24.74 24.86 -8.02
C PHE A 192 26.06 25.34 -7.39
N ALA A 193 26.01 26.45 -6.66
CA ALA A 193 27.19 26.98 -5.98
C ALA A 193 27.75 26.00 -4.92
N PHE A 194 26.90 25.26 -4.22
CA PHE A 194 27.29 24.26 -3.23
C PHE A 194 27.99 23.06 -3.90
N PHE A 195 27.33 22.41 -4.85
CA PHE A 195 27.83 21.17 -5.48
C PHE A 195 28.99 21.40 -6.46
N SER A 196 29.12 22.60 -7.05
CA SER A 196 30.23 22.91 -7.95
C SER A 196 31.56 23.18 -7.23
N LYS A 197 31.55 23.50 -5.93
CA LYS A 197 32.78 23.82 -5.17
C LYS A 197 33.38 22.56 -4.52
N PRO A 198 34.72 22.37 -4.56
CA PRO A 198 35.35 21.28 -3.82
C PRO A 198 35.29 21.55 -2.30
N HIS A 199 34.84 20.57 -1.52
CA HIS A 199 34.69 20.66 -0.06
C HIS A 199 36.03 20.58 0.73
N SER A 200 37.15 20.90 0.08
CA SER A 200 38.49 20.90 0.67
C SER A 200 38.81 22.25 1.29
N ARG A 201 39.22 22.27 2.56
CA ARG A 201 39.62 23.46 3.33
C ARG A 201 40.93 24.14 2.87
N LYS A 202 41.45 23.81 1.68
CA LYS A 202 42.67 24.44 1.15
C LYS A 202 42.32 25.71 0.37
N ASP A 203 42.80 26.83 0.90
CA ASP A 203 42.93 28.17 0.34
C ASP A 203 41.64 28.95 0.01
N GLY A 204 41.31 29.91 0.89
CA GLY A 204 40.54 31.12 0.55
C GLY A 204 39.05 30.97 0.21
N ALA A 205 38.48 29.77 0.20
CA ALA A 205 37.05 29.57 -0.06
C ALA A 205 36.17 30.05 1.11
N GLU A 206 35.06 30.72 0.80
CA GLU A 206 34.03 31.07 1.78
C GLU A 206 33.61 29.83 2.60
N PRO A 207 33.55 29.91 3.93
CA PRO A 207 33.33 28.75 4.78
C PRO A 207 31.91 28.20 4.58
N PHE A 208 31.80 26.92 4.20
CA PHE A 208 30.53 26.19 4.27
C PHE A 208 30.03 26.15 5.72
N VAL A 209 28.73 26.30 5.91
CA VAL A 209 28.11 26.07 7.22
C VAL A 209 28.09 24.57 7.50
N LEU A 210 28.67 24.21 8.64
CA LEU A 210 28.81 22.82 9.05
C LEU A 210 27.61 22.36 9.86
N ASP A 211 27.29 21.08 9.74
CA ASP A 211 26.24 20.40 10.50
C ASP A 211 26.72 19.81 11.84
N GLU A 212 25.86 18.98 12.44
CA GLU A 212 26.15 18.23 13.66
C GLU A 212 27.30 17.22 13.52
N THR A 213 27.59 16.77 12.30
CA THR A 213 28.69 15.84 11.97
C THR A 213 30.00 16.57 11.62
N ARG A 214 30.00 17.91 11.54
CA ARG A 214 31.09 18.77 11.03
C ARG A 214 31.31 18.66 9.52
N SER A 215 30.27 18.29 8.79
CA SER A 215 30.28 18.20 7.33
C SER A 215 29.54 19.39 6.73
N PRO A 216 29.95 19.89 5.55
CA PRO A 216 29.15 20.83 4.77
C PRO A 216 27.74 20.27 4.52
N ASP A 217 26.72 21.10 4.71
CA ASP A 217 25.32 20.67 4.59
C ASP A 217 24.56 21.54 3.57
N PRO A 218 23.97 20.94 2.53
CA PRO A 218 23.28 21.69 1.48
C PRO A 218 22.04 22.40 2.01
N ASN A 219 21.33 21.84 3.00
CA ASN A 219 20.09 22.41 3.53
C ASN A 219 20.39 23.65 4.39
N LEU A 220 21.46 23.62 5.18
CA LEU A 220 21.96 24.81 5.87
C LEU A 220 22.41 25.88 4.88
N ALA A 221 23.13 25.51 3.81
CA ALA A 221 23.53 26.47 2.78
C ALA A 221 22.31 27.14 2.11
N LEU A 222 21.28 26.35 1.78
CA LEU A 222 20.01 26.86 1.25
C LEU A 222 19.30 27.79 2.24
N LEU A 223 19.18 27.38 3.50
CA LEU A 223 18.53 28.13 4.56
C LEU A 223 19.12 29.52 4.72
N PHE A 224 20.45 29.62 4.81
CA PHE A 224 21.11 30.90 5.03
C PHE A 224 21.15 31.76 3.77
N SER A 225 21.26 31.13 2.59
CA SER A 225 21.19 31.84 1.30
C SER A 225 19.83 32.50 1.08
N ILE A 226 18.72 31.76 1.22
CA ILE A 226 17.38 32.31 0.96
C ILE A 226 16.97 33.40 1.96
N ASN A 227 17.53 33.36 3.18
CA ASN A 227 17.31 34.34 4.23
C ASN A 227 18.36 35.46 4.28
N ALA A 228 19.32 35.49 3.34
CA ALA A 228 20.42 36.46 3.29
C ALA A 228 21.18 36.62 4.63
N VAL A 229 21.36 35.50 5.35
CA VAL A 229 22.07 35.48 6.64
C VAL A 229 23.57 35.52 6.37
N LYS A 230 24.29 36.45 7.02
CA LYS A 230 25.74 36.55 6.92
C LYS A 230 26.43 35.28 7.43
N ALA A 231 27.54 34.89 6.80
CA ALA A 231 28.24 33.64 7.09
C ALA A 231 28.67 33.52 8.56
N GLU A 232 29.11 34.61 9.21
CA GLU A 232 29.51 34.58 10.62
C GLU A 232 28.34 34.28 11.55
N VAL A 233 27.17 34.88 11.27
CA VAL A 233 25.95 34.67 12.04
C VAL A 233 25.41 33.26 11.82
N ALA A 234 25.48 32.76 10.58
CA ALA A 234 25.06 31.41 10.23
C ALA A 234 25.89 30.34 10.96
N ASP A 235 27.22 30.51 10.99
CA ASP A 235 28.14 29.62 11.72
C ASP A 235 27.90 29.68 13.24
N GLU A 236 27.72 30.87 13.82
CA GLU A 236 27.41 31.01 15.24
C GLU A 236 26.07 30.36 15.62
N LEU A 237 25.04 30.57 14.80
CA LEU A 237 23.72 29.97 15.02
C LEU A 237 23.79 28.44 14.93
N SER A 238 24.43 27.91 13.88
CA SER A 238 24.62 26.46 13.71
C SER A 238 25.33 25.85 14.91
N LYS A 239 26.42 26.47 15.39
CA LYS A 239 27.16 26.01 16.58
C LYS A 239 26.30 26.00 17.84
N LYS A 240 25.48 27.03 18.07
CA LYS A 240 24.58 27.11 19.23
C LYS A 240 23.51 26.03 19.19
N VAL A 241 22.79 25.90 18.06
CA VAL A 241 21.72 24.90 17.90
C VAL A 241 22.30 23.49 18.02
N ARG A 242 23.45 23.22 17.41
CA ARG A 242 24.17 21.95 17.56
C ARG A 242 24.49 21.63 19.01
N ALA A 243 25.02 22.60 19.76
CA ALA A 243 25.38 22.39 21.16
C ALA A 243 24.15 22.05 22.02
N MET A 244 22.99 22.66 21.72
CA MET A 244 21.73 22.33 22.37
C MET A 244 21.23 20.93 21.98
N LEU A 245 21.23 20.61 20.68
CA LEU A 245 20.78 19.31 20.17
C LEU A 245 21.58 18.13 20.73
N LEU A 246 22.90 18.29 20.90
CA LEU A 246 23.78 17.25 21.45
C LEU A 246 23.72 17.14 22.98
N LYS A 247 23.21 18.15 23.67
CA LYS A 247 23.07 18.19 25.14
C LYS A 247 21.63 18.07 25.62
N ALA A 248 20.69 17.83 24.71
CA ALA A 248 19.27 17.69 25.02
C ALA A 248 19.08 16.53 26.03
N PRO A 249 18.52 16.79 27.23
CA PRO A 249 18.24 15.75 28.21
C PRO A 249 17.08 14.85 27.76
N PRO A 250 16.96 13.63 28.31
CA PRO A 250 15.81 12.75 28.09
C PRO A 250 14.47 13.46 28.31
N GLY A 251 13.58 13.39 27.33
CA GLY A 251 12.26 14.05 27.31
C GLY A 251 12.27 15.46 26.73
N ASP A 252 13.40 15.97 26.26
CA ASP A 252 13.47 17.29 25.62
C ASP A 252 12.89 17.22 24.19
N PRO A 253 12.03 18.18 23.78
CA PRO A 253 11.50 18.23 22.41
C PRO A 253 12.57 18.26 21.32
N LEU A 254 13.81 18.66 21.63
CA LEU A 254 14.91 18.65 20.68
C LEU A 254 15.34 17.24 20.24
N GLU A 255 15.02 16.21 21.01
CA GLU A 255 15.43 14.83 20.70
C GLU A 255 14.82 14.28 19.40
N GLN A 256 13.63 14.78 19.02
CA GLN A 256 12.93 14.36 17.81
C GLN A 256 13.61 14.86 16.52
N TYR A 257 14.53 15.83 16.61
CA TYR A 257 15.17 16.43 15.44
C TYR A 257 16.43 15.67 15.04
N LEU A 258 16.61 15.51 13.73
CA LEU A 258 17.65 14.68 13.13
C LEU A 258 18.96 15.40 12.83
N GLY A 259 18.95 16.73 12.89
CA GLY A 259 20.14 17.53 12.62
C GLY A 259 19.91 19.00 12.90
N VAL A 260 20.98 19.79 12.75
CA VAL A 260 20.95 21.23 13.03
C VAL A 260 19.91 21.94 12.18
N TYR A 261 19.80 21.60 10.89
CA TYR A 261 18.86 22.22 9.95
C TYR A 261 17.41 22.17 10.45
N ASP A 262 16.90 20.98 10.81
CA ASP A 262 15.51 20.87 11.30
C ASP A 262 15.36 21.50 12.69
N ALA A 263 16.36 21.35 13.55
CA ALA A 263 16.32 21.84 14.93
C ALA A 263 16.25 23.37 15.01
N VAL A 264 16.73 24.12 13.99
CA VAL A 264 16.55 25.57 13.90
C VAL A 264 15.07 25.95 13.98
N PHE A 265 14.18 25.16 13.36
CA PHE A 265 12.74 25.42 13.32
C PHE A 265 11.99 24.97 14.57
N ALA A 266 12.68 24.32 15.54
CA ALA A 266 12.12 24.04 16.86
C ALA A 266 11.86 25.33 17.67
N PHE A 267 12.65 26.38 17.40
CA PHE A 267 12.58 27.63 18.12
C PHE A 267 11.58 28.58 17.45
N LYS A 268 10.46 28.88 18.12
CA LYS A 268 9.40 29.77 17.60
C LYS A 268 9.96 31.06 17.00
N LYS A 269 10.87 31.75 17.69
CA LYS A 269 11.48 33.00 17.20
C LYS A 269 12.21 32.82 15.87
N LEU A 270 12.94 31.73 15.68
CA LEU A 270 13.65 31.46 14.43
C LEU A 270 12.68 31.04 13.33
N ARG A 271 11.68 30.22 13.65
CA ARG A 271 10.62 29.83 12.73
C ARG A 271 9.81 31.01 12.21
N ASP A 272 9.58 32.02 13.05
CA ASP A 272 8.84 33.23 12.68
C ASP A 272 9.72 34.22 11.87
N GLN A 273 11.05 34.07 11.89
CA GLN A 273 12.01 34.98 11.24
C GLN A 273 12.68 34.41 9.98
N LEU A 274 12.81 33.09 9.90
CA LEU A 274 13.51 32.40 8.81
C LEU A 274 12.50 31.71 7.90
N LYS A 275 12.60 31.98 6.60
CA LYS A 275 11.89 31.24 5.56
C LYS A 275 12.56 29.88 5.36
N ARG A 276 11.79 28.80 5.49
CA ARG A 276 12.27 27.45 5.19
C ARG A 276 12.49 27.30 3.67
N PRO A 277 13.62 26.76 3.22
CA PRO A 277 13.84 26.46 1.80
C PRO A 277 12.74 25.53 1.25
N PRO A 278 12.26 25.77 0.03
CA PRO A 278 11.31 24.86 -0.63
C PRO A 278 11.97 23.59 -1.18
N ILE A 279 13.30 23.44 -1.07
CA ILE A 279 14.06 22.27 -1.51
C ILE A 279 14.87 21.76 -0.33
N GLU A 280 14.81 20.45 -0.07
CA GLU A 280 15.69 19.77 0.87
C GLU A 280 16.34 18.56 0.22
N ILE A 281 17.65 18.41 0.41
CA ILE A 281 18.47 17.36 -0.20
C ILE A 281 19.12 16.55 0.91
N ASN A 282 19.02 15.22 0.82
CA ASN A 282 19.63 14.29 1.77
C ASN A 282 19.24 14.55 3.24
N GLN A 283 18.07 15.13 3.47
CA GLN A 283 17.62 15.40 4.82
C GLN A 283 17.09 14.09 5.44
N PRO A 284 17.73 13.55 6.51
CA PRO A 284 17.43 12.20 7.00
C PRO A 284 15.98 12.02 7.46
N ARG A 285 15.29 13.12 7.80
CA ARG A 285 13.85 13.13 8.13
C ARG A 285 13.02 12.43 7.06
N TRP A 286 13.33 12.67 5.80
CA TRP A 286 12.55 12.14 4.69
C TRP A 286 12.80 10.66 4.42
N LEU A 287 13.75 10.04 5.13
CA LEU A 287 13.86 8.58 5.16
C LEU A 287 12.84 7.95 6.11
N LEU A 288 12.33 8.70 7.10
CA LEU A 288 11.43 8.22 8.15
C LEU A 288 9.98 8.75 8.01
N ALA A 289 9.83 9.95 7.47
CA ALA A 289 8.55 10.67 7.37
C ALA A 289 8.18 10.94 5.92
N THR A 290 6.88 11.07 5.65
CA THR A 290 6.35 11.50 4.35
C THR A 290 5.89 12.96 4.38
N GLY A 291 5.62 13.50 5.57
CA GLY A 291 5.17 14.87 5.80
C GLY A 291 6.01 15.69 6.80
N PRO A 292 6.02 17.03 6.67
CA PRO A 292 6.70 17.94 7.60
C PRO A 292 6.04 18.01 8.99
N GLY A 293 4.80 17.52 9.13
CA GLY A 293 4.07 17.43 10.40
C GLY A 293 4.26 16.11 11.13
N ASP A 294 4.81 15.09 10.48
CA ASP A 294 4.95 13.76 11.06
C ASP A 294 5.87 13.83 12.29
N ALA A 295 5.37 13.34 13.41
CA ALA A 295 6.18 13.22 14.62
C ALA A 295 7.23 12.12 14.40
N ILE A 296 8.49 12.45 14.62
CA ILE A 296 9.57 11.46 14.62
C ILE A 296 9.78 11.03 16.05
N ASP A 297 9.63 9.72 16.30
CA ASP A 297 9.96 9.15 17.59
C ASP A 297 11.42 9.52 17.99
N PRO A 298 11.65 10.03 19.22
CA PRO A 298 12.99 10.40 19.69
C PRO A 298 14.03 9.29 19.59
N VAL A 299 13.64 8.02 19.75
CA VAL A 299 14.56 6.89 19.67
C VAL A 299 14.94 6.62 18.21
N ARG A 300 13.98 6.62 17.29
CA ARG A 300 14.26 6.58 15.84
C ARG A 300 15.16 7.74 15.41
N ALA A 301 14.89 8.94 15.91
CA ALA A 301 15.72 10.11 15.62
C ALA A 301 17.16 9.93 16.10
N ARG A 302 17.36 9.33 17.27
CA ARG A 302 18.67 9.02 17.83
C ARG A 302 19.43 7.98 17.00
N ILE A 303 18.77 6.87 16.63
CA ILE A 303 19.37 5.81 15.79
C ILE A 303 19.81 6.38 14.45
N THR A 304 18.96 7.17 13.80
CA THR A 304 19.28 7.81 12.52
C THR A 304 20.43 8.80 12.65
N ARG A 305 20.46 9.64 13.70
CA ARG A 305 21.60 10.55 13.94
C ARG A 305 22.92 9.80 14.10
N LEU A 306 22.90 8.68 14.82
CA LEU A 306 24.08 7.83 14.98
C LEU A 306 24.54 7.26 13.63
N LEU A 307 23.61 6.71 12.84
CA LEU A 307 23.90 6.20 11.50
C LEU A 307 24.51 7.27 10.60
N CYS A 308 23.89 8.45 10.54
CA CYS A 308 24.41 9.58 9.79
C CYS A 308 25.81 10.02 10.28
N GLY A 309 26.09 9.94 11.58
CA GLY A 309 27.39 10.26 12.15
C GLY A 309 28.49 9.23 11.81
N VAL A 310 28.13 7.95 11.68
CA VAL A 310 29.09 6.87 11.36
C VAL A 310 29.30 6.70 9.86
N LEU A 311 28.22 6.71 9.09
CA LEU A 311 28.20 6.36 7.66
C LEU A 311 28.09 7.58 6.74
N GLY A 312 27.66 8.74 7.26
CA GLY A 312 27.39 9.95 6.49
C GLY A 312 25.94 10.07 6.03
N LYS A 313 25.38 11.29 6.00
CA LYS A 313 23.99 11.57 5.57
C LYS A 313 23.71 11.19 4.11
N GLY A 314 24.67 11.46 3.22
CA GLY A 314 24.57 11.14 1.79
C GLY A 314 24.88 9.67 1.46
N SER A 315 25.38 8.89 2.41
CA SER A 315 25.76 7.50 2.14
C SER A 315 24.54 6.62 1.84
N PRO A 316 24.52 5.89 0.70
CA PRO A 316 23.47 4.93 0.41
C PRO A 316 23.33 3.85 1.49
N MET A 317 24.41 3.55 2.23
CA MET A 317 24.39 2.59 3.33
C MET A 317 23.53 3.07 4.50
N THR A 318 23.54 4.38 4.79
CA THR A 318 22.67 4.99 5.80
C THR A 318 21.20 4.79 5.45
N ALA A 319 20.83 5.11 4.20
CA ALA A 319 19.46 4.94 3.72
C ALA A 319 19.03 3.46 3.75
N LYS A 320 19.86 2.54 3.27
CA LYS A 320 19.59 1.09 3.30
C LYS A 320 19.37 0.56 4.71
N THR A 321 20.17 1.01 5.67
CA THR A 321 20.08 0.54 7.06
C THR A 321 18.83 1.08 7.75
N ILE A 322 18.49 2.36 7.54
CA ILE A 322 17.25 2.95 8.04
C ILE A 322 16.04 2.23 7.43
N TYR A 323 16.08 1.96 6.14
CA TYR A 323 15.03 1.21 5.46
C TYR A 323 14.88 -0.20 6.02
N ALA A 324 15.97 -0.94 6.22
CA ALA A 324 15.94 -2.27 6.84
C ALA A 324 15.26 -2.26 8.23
N LEU A 325 15.37 -1.18 9.01
CA LEU A 325 14.73 -1.07 10.32
C LEU A 325 13.26 -0.63 10.27
N SER A 326 12.81 -0.02 9.18
CA SER A 326 11.52 0.68 9.11
C SER A 326 10.57 0.17 8.02
N ALA A 327 11.06 -0.61 7.06
CA ALA A 327 10.27 -1.03 5.91
C ALA A 327 9.19 -2.07 6.25
N ASP A 328 7.98 -1.86 5.71
CA ASP A 328 6.84 -2.77 5.87
C ASP A 328 6.76 -3.85 4.76
N ASP A 329 7.69 -3.86 3.80
CA ASP A 329 7.70 -4.76 2.64
C ASP A 329 8.31 -6.14 2.91
N TYR A 330 8.68 -6.45 4.15
CA TYR A 330 9.23 -7.74 4.57
C TYR A 330 8.35 -8.94 4.18
N GLY A 331 7.04 -8.77 4.02
CA GLY A 331 6.15 -9.83 3.53
C GLY A 331 6.42 -10.28 2.08
N LYS A 332 7.20 -9.53 1.31
CA LYS A 332 7.48 -9.79 -0.12
C LYS A 332 8.93 -10.16 -0.43
N ILE A 333 9.80 -10.16 0.58
CA ILE A 333 11.23 -10.40 0.37
C ILE A 333 11.55 -11.90 0.36
N ASP A 334 12.61 -12.28 -0.35
CA ASP A 334 13.16 -13.63 -0.33
C ASP A 334 14.24 -13.80 0.75
N ALA A 335 14.80 -15.00 0.87
CA ALA A 335 15.79 -15.31 1.90
C ALA A 335 17.10 -14.53 1.72
N VAL A 336 17.44 -14.18 0.48
CA VAL A 336 18.65 -13.40 0.16
C VAL A 336 18.49 -11.97 0.66
N GLU A 337 17.38 -11.34 0.33
CA GLU A 337 17.08 -9.98 0.77
C GLU A 337 16.94 -9.91 2.30
N LEU A 338 16.30 -10.91 2.93
CA LEU A 338 16.24 -11.01 4.39
C LEU A 338 17.64 -11.07 5.01
N ALA A 339 18.53 -11.90 4.47
CA ALA A 339 19.92 -12.00 4.95
C ALA A 339 20.69 -10.69 4.78
N ILE A 340 20.54 -9.99 3.66
CA ILE A 340 21.15 -8.68 3.42
C ILE A 340 20.69 -7.68 4.49
N ARG A 341 19.38 -7.58 4.75
CA ARG A 341 18.84 -6.64 5.73
C ARG A 341 19.29 -6.95 7.16
N VAL A 342 19.31 -8.22 7.54
CA VAL A 342 19.87 -8.64 8.84
C VAL A 342 21.36 -8.27 8.94
N GLY A 343 22.13 -8.43 7.87
CA GLY A 343 23.53 -8.04 7.82
C GLY A 343 23.75 -6.52 7.95
N LEU A 344 22.89 -5.71 7.32
CA LEU A 344 22.93 -4.24 7.49
C LEU A 344 22.71 -3.84 8.95
N VAL A 345 21.75 -4.47 9.63
CA VAL A 345 21.50 -4.23 11.06
C VAL A 345 22.67 -4.73 11.93
N GLY A 346 23.29 -5.86 11.59
CA GLY A 346 24.51 -6.34 12.26
C GLY A 346 25.65 -5.33 12.21
N ASN A 347 25.92 -4.76 11.03
CA ASN A 347 26.92 -3.71 10.87
C ASN A 347 26.59 -2.45 11.69
N LEU A 348 25.31 -2.10 11.81
CA LEU A 348 24.86 -1.01 12.67
C LEU A 348 25.11 -1.30 14.14
N LEU A 349 24.79 -2.51 14.62
CA LEU A 349 25.05 -2.88 16.01
C LEU A 349 26.55 -2.78 16.32
N GLU A 350 27.42 -3.27 15.43
CA GLU A 350 28.87 -3.12 15.58
C GLU A 350 29.32 -1.64 15.57
N ALA A 351 28.78 -0.83 14.67
CA ALA A 351 29.04 0.61 14.63
C ALA A 351 28.62 1.32 15.93
N LEU A 352 27.44 0.99 16.46
CA LEU A 352 26.94 1.46 17.75
C LEU A 352 27.90 1.08 18.89
N GLU A 353 28.43 -0.15 18.87
CA GLU A 353 29.35 -0.63 19.89
C GLU A 353 30.67 0.15 19.93
N ARG A 354 31.15 0.58 18.75
CA ARG A 354 32.37 1.36 18.59
C ARG A 354 32.15 2.85 18.90
N ALA A 355 30.99 3.39 18.53
CA ALA A 355 30.69 4.80 18.64
C ALA A 355 30.27 5.24 20.07
N LEU A 356 29.59 4.37 20.83
CA LEU A 356 29.10 4.69 22.16
C LEU A 356 29.77 3.84 23.25
N PRO A 357 30.17 4.45 24.40
CA PRO A 357 30.66 3.70 25.54
C PRO A 357 29.55 2.79 26.11
N LYS A 358 29.95 1.71 26.78
CA LYS A 358 29.00 0.85 27.52
C LYS A 358 28.26 1.69 28.57
N GLY A 359 26.94 1.55 28.62
CA GLY A 359 26.08 2.32 29.50
C GLY A 359 24.63 2.35 29.00
N PRO A 360 23.72 2.96 29.78
CA PRO A 360 22.28 2.84 29.57
C PRO A 360 21.84 3.31 28.18
N VAL A 361 22.40 4.42 27.68
CA VAL A 361 22.04 4.95 26.35
C VAL A 361 22.38 3.96 25.22
N ARG A 362 23.53 3.28 25.30
CA ARG A 362 23.91 2.27 24.30
C ARG A 362 22.99 1.06 24.38
N ASP A 363 22.70 0.59 25.59
CA ASP A 363 21.88 -0.60 25.82
C ASP A 363 20.42 -0.38 25.41
N GLU A 364 19.86 0.79 25.72
CA GLU A 364 18.52 1.21 25.27
C GLU A 364 18.44 1.33 23.75
N THR A 365 19.42 1.98 23.12
CA THR A 365 19.45 2.11 21.64
C THR A 365 19.58 0.75 20.96
N ARG A 366 20.42 -0.14 21.51
CA ARG A 366 20.58 -1.52 21.03
C ARG A 366 19.28 -2.30 21.15
N LYS A 367 18.60 -2.21 22.30
CA LYS A 367 17.31 -2.87 22.51
C LYS A 367 16.28 -2.41 21.49
N GLU A 368 16.20 -1.11 21.24
CA GLU A 368 15.24 -0.56 20.27
C GLU A 368 15.52 -1.03 18.84
N ILE A 369 16.79 -1.11 18.42
CA ILE A 369 17.16 -1.64 17.10
C ILE A 369 16.67 -3.09 16.95
N LEU A 370 16.88 -3.92 17.98
CA LEU A 370 16.47 -5.32 17.97
C LEU A 370 14.94 -5.47 17.98
N VAL A 371 14.22 -4.67 18.77
CA VAL A 371 12.75 -4.67 18.81
C VAL A 371 12.15 -4.26 17.46
N ASN A 372 12.69 -3.22 16.81
CA ASN A 372 12.23 -2.82 15.48
C ASN A 372 12.50 -3.92 14.46
N LEU A 373 13.70 -4.52 14.46
CA LEU A 373 14.01 -5.62 13.55
C LEU A 373 13.11 -6.84 13.80
N GLU A 374 12.86 -7.23 15.04
CA GLU A 374 11.96 -8.34 15.39
C GLU A 374 10.56 -8.14 14.81
N ALA A 375 10.00 -6.92 14.94
CA ALA A 375 8.72 -6.58 14.34
C ALA A 375 8.73 -6.74 12.81
N ARG A 376 9.81 -6.33 12.13
CA ARG A 376 9.95 -6.48 10.68
C ARG A 376 10.11 -7.93 10.24
N LEU A 377 10.96 -8.69 10.92
CA LEU A 377 11.15 -10.12 10.69
C LEU A 377 9.81 -10.87 10.83
N GLY A 378 8.97 -10.49 11.78
CA GLY A 378 7.63 -11.06 11.97
C GLY A 378 6.73 -11.02 10.72
N LEU A 379 6.94 -10.06 9.82
CA LEU A 379 6.20 -9.90 8.56
C LEU A 379 6.67 -10.83 7.44
N ALA A 380 7.90 -11.35 7.50
CA ALA A 380 8.45 -12.19 6.45
C ALA A 380 7.71 -13.54 6.36
N GLY A 381 7.58 -14.05 5.13
CA GLY A 381 6.91 -15.33 4.90
C GLY A 381 7.65 -16.50 5.54
N ASP A 382 6.92 -17.45 6.13
CA ASP A 382 7.49 -18.59 6.85
C ASP A 382 8.53 -19.37 5.99
N LYS A 383 8.27 -19.53 4.68
CA LYS A 383 9.16 -20.22 3.73
C LYS A 383 10.52 -19.56 3.53
N VAL A 384 10.63 -18.26 3.79
CA VAL A 384 11.88 -17.51 3.70
C VAL A 384 12.90 -18.07 4.70
N TYR A 385 12.42 -18.44 5.89
CA TYR A 385 13.25 -18.96 6.98
C TYR A 385 13.75 -20.39 6.74
N ASP A 386 13.02 -21.19 5.95
CA ASP A 386 13.41 -22.56 5.57
C ASP A 386 14.68 -22.58 4.71
N GLU A 387 14.92 -21.50 3.97
CA GLU A 387 16.11 -21.31 3.13
C GLU A 387 17.30 -20.71 3.88
N ILE A 388 17.10 -20.22 5.12
CA ILE A 388 18.19 -19.69 5.94
C ILE A 388 18.87 -20.84 6.70
N VAL A 389 20.19 -20.74 6.84
CA VAL A 389 21.01 -21.64 7.62
C VAL A 389 21.79 -20.80 8.63
N VAL A 390 21.57 -21.09 9.90
CA VAL A 390 22.35 -20.54 11.02
C VAL A 390 23.43 -21.56 11.41
N SER A 391 24.67 -21.11 11.58
CA SER A 391 25.79 -21.96 11.98
C SER A 391 26.74 -21.17 12.88
N GLY A 392 26.52 -21.24 14.19
CA GLY A 392 27.23 -20.38 15.15
C GLY A 392 26.86 -18.91 14.92
N SER A 393 27.85 -18.05 14.68
CA SER A 393 27.64 -16.62 14.37
C SER A 393 27.47 -16.32 12.88
N LEU A 394 27.19 -17.33 12.05
CA LEU A 394 27.00 -17.18 10.61
C LEU A 394 25.53 -17.38 10.25
N ILE A 395 24.93 -16.40 9.58
CA ILE A 395 23.61 -16.51 8.95
C ILE A 395 23.86 -16.54 7.44
N LYS A 396 23.41 -17.58 6.74
CA LYS A 396 23.59 -17.73 5.29
C LYS A 396 22.35 -18.28 4.61
N VAL A 397 22.18 -18.00 3.33
CA VAL A 397 21.15 -18.64 2.50
C VAL A 397 21.64 -19.99 1.98
N ARG A 398 20.78 -21.01 2.02
CA ARG A 398 21.07 -22.37 1.54
C ARG A 398 21.42 -22.35 0.05
N GLY A 399 22.66 -22.70 -0.28
CA GLY A 399 23.15 -22.70 -1.67
C GLY A 399 23.32 -21.30 -2.27
N GLY A 400 23.27 -20.24 -1.46
CA GLY A 400 23.45 -18.85 -1.89
C GLY A 400 24.90 -18.46 -2.15
N GLU A 401 25.10 -17.36 -2.88
CA GLU A 401 26.42 -16.75 -3.11
C GLU A 401 27.00 -16.16 -1.80
N LEU A 402 28.33 -15.94 -1.77
CA LEU A 402 29.06 -15.29 -0.66
C LEU A 402 28.45 -13.95 -0.18
N LYS A 403 27.77 -13.22 -1.06
CA LYS A 403 27.11 -11.94 -0.73
C LYS A 403 25.84 -12.08 0.12
N SER A 404 25.32 -13.30 0.26
CA SER A 404 24.18 -13.66 1.11
C SER A 404 24.59 -14.23 2.48
N GLU A 405 25.88 -14.13 2.82
CA GLU A 405 26.43 -14.53 4.11
C GLU A 405 26.59 -13.32 5.05
N VAL A 406 25.96 -13.37 6.22
CA VAL A 406 26.21 -12.43 7.33
C VAL A 406 27.23 -13.07 8.27
N ARG A 407 28.49 -12.65 8.13
CA ARG A 407 29.61 -13.14 8.95
C ARG A 407 29.70 -12.37 10.26
N GLN A 408 30.02 -13.08 11.35
CA GLN A 408 30.15 -12.49 12.70
C GLN A 408 28.87 -11.77 13.15
N SER A 409 27.72 -12.43 12.91
CA SER A 409 26.42 -11.95 13.34
C SER A 409 26.40 -11.80 14.85
N ASP A 410 25.88 -10.67 15.31
CA ASP A 410 25.62 -10.40 16.71
C ASP A 410 24.75 -11.54 17.30
N PRO A 411 25.06 -12.08 18.50
CA PRO A 411 24.30 -13.19 19.09
C PRO A 411 22.79 -12.94 19.19
N ALA A 412 22.37 -11.69 19.42
CA ALA A 412 20.95 -11.36 19.48
C ALA A 412 20.26 -11.42 18.11
N LEU A 413 20.99 -11.14 17.02
CA LEU A 413 20.47 -11.30 15.66
C LEU A 413 20.34 -12.78 15.29
N VAL A 414 21.31 -13.59 15.71
CA VAL A 414 21.25 -15.05 15.54
C VAL A 414 20.03 -15.60 16.27
N GLU A 415 19.83 -15.24 17.54
CA GLU A 415 18.67 -15.65 18.33
C GLU A 415 17.34 -15.23 17.68
N LEU A 416 17.26 -14.00 17.16
CA LEU A 416 16.05 -13.55 16.45
C LEU A 416 15.75 -14.39 15.20
N VAL A 417 16.76 -14.67 14.38
CA VAL A 417 16.57 -15.47 13.17
C VAL A 417 16.20 -16.92 13.53
N GLU A 418 16.88 -17.51 14.52
CA GLU A 418 16.55 -18.84 15.04
C GLU A 418 15.12 -18.89 15.61
N PHE A 419 14.69 -17.86 16.34
CA PHE A 419 13.31 -17.75 16.83
C PHE A 419 12.31 -17.81 15.67
N PHE A 420 12.50 -17.06 14.59
CA PHE A 420 11.57 -17.09 13.45
C PHE A 420 11.66 -18.40 12.65
N GLN A 421 12.82 -19.07 12.61
CA GLN A 421 12.94 -20.43 12.07
C GLN A 421 12.12 -21.42 12.91
N HIS A 422 12.24 -21.37 14.23
CA HIS A 422 11.46 -22.21 15.13
C HIS A 422 9.97 -21.87 15.05
N ARG A 423 9.61 -20.59 14.96
CA ARG A 423 8.23 -20.13 14.72
C ARG A 423 7.63 -20.77 13.47
N SER A 424 8.36 -20.77 12.36
CA SER A 424 7.93 -21.43 11.11
C SER A 424 7.62 -22.91 11.34
N LEU A 425 8.51 -23.63 12.04
CA LEU A 425 8.33 -25.05 12.38
C LEU A 425 7.14 -25.28 13.31
N VAL A 426 6.95 -24.45 14.33
CA VAL A 426 5.81 -24.54 15.25
C VAL A 426 4.50 -24.30 14.52
N LYS A 427 4.46 -23.34 13.58
CA LYS A 427 3.27 -23.13 12.76
C LYS A 427 2.92 -24.37 11.94
N GLU A 428 3.93 -25.04 11.39
CA GLU A 428 3.71 -26.29 10.66
C GLU A 428 3.29 -27.45 11.57
N LYS A 429 3.86 -27.54 12.79
CA LYS A 429 3.39 -28.47 13.83
C LYS A 429 1.93 -28.23 14.18
N ILE A 430 1.49 -26.98 14.33
CA ILE A 430 0.08 -26.64 14.63
C ILE A 430 -0.83 -27.02 13.47
N ARG A 431 -0.45 -26.70 12.22
CA ARG A 431 -1.23 -27.13 11.03
C ARG A 431 -1.36 -28.65 10.96
N THR A 432 -0.27 -29.37 11.25
CA THR A 432 -0.25 -30.84 11.29
C THR A 432 -1.09 -31.39 12.44
N MET A 433 -1.09 -30.72 13.60
CA MET A 433 -1.88 -31.09 14.78
C MET A 433 -3.37 -31.15 14.46
N LEU A 434 -3.85 -30.30 13.54
CA LEU A 434 -5.24 -30.29 13.12
C LEU A 434 -5.66 -31.58 12.40
N GLN A 435 -4.73 -32.37 11.88
CA GLN A 435 -5.01 -33.58 11.10
C GLN A 435 -4.49 -34.86 11.75
N SER A 436 -3.46 -34.75 12.59
CA SER A 436 -2.72 -35.87 13.16
C SER A 436 -2.26 -35.55 14.58
N PRO A 437 -2.07 -36.55 15.46
CA PRO A 437 -1.45 -36.32 16.76
C PRO A 437 -0.02 -35.77 16.59
N VAL A 438 0.22 -34.57 17.12
CA VAL A 438 1.55 -33.94 17.18
C VAL A 438 1.94 -33.77 18.65
N ARG A 439 3.22 -34.00 18.95
CA ARG A 439 3.80 -33.72 20.26
C ARG A 439 4.47 -32.35 20.23
N PHE A 440 4.05 -31.48 21.14
CA PHE A 440 4.70 -30.20 21.41
C PHE A 440 5.68 -30.37 22.58
N ASP A 441 6.84 -29.75 22.46
CA ASP A 441 7.83 -29.63 23.53
C ASP A 441 7.69 -28.28 24.26
N PRO A 442 8.34 -28.09 25.42
CA PRO A 442 8.27 -26.82 26.16
C PRO A 442 8.70 -25.60 25.33
N GLU A 443 9.67 -25.75 24.44
CA GLU A 443 10.17 -24.67 23.59
C GLU A 443 9.11 -24.23 22.58
N ASP A 444 8.33 -25.16 22.01
CA ASP A 444 7.22 -24.82 21.12
C ASP A 444 6.18 -23.90 21.80
N TYR A 445 5.88 -24.14 23.08
CA TYR A 445 4.94 -23.30 23.82
C TYR A 445 5.49 -21.91 24.07
N GLU A 446 6.79 -21.78 24.37
CA GLU A 446 7.48 -20.50 24.54
C GLU A 446 7.53 -19.70 23.23
N VAL A 447 7.68 -20.37 22.09
CA VAL A 447 7.65 -19.71 20.78
C VAL A 447 6.30 -19.06 20.51
N ILE A 448 5.21 -19.78 20.75
CA ILE A 448 3.84 -19.24 20.64
C ILE A 448 3.62 -18.15 21.68
N ALA A 449 4.10 -18.34 22.90
CA ALA A 449 3.99 -17.37 23.96
C ALA A 449 4.64 -16.03 23.58
N ARG A 450 5.85 -16.06 23.00
CA ARG A 450 6.53 -14.88 22.48
C ARG A 450 5.80 -14.24 21.30
N ASP A 451 5.42 -15.02 20.29
CA ASP A 451 4.78 -14.53 19.06
C ASP A 451 3.46 -13.81 19.34
N PHE A 452 2.66 -14.35 20.27
CA PHE A 452 1.37 -13.75 20.66
C PHE A 452 1.44 -12.92 21.95
N SER A 453 2.61 -12.77 22.56
CA SER A 453 2.83 -12.07 23.83
C SER A 453 1.91 -12.54 24.98
N ILE A 454 1.84 -13.86 25.17
CA ILE A 454 1.09 -14.54 26.24
C ILE A 454 2.04 -15.36 27.13
N SER A 455 1.55 -16.02 28.18
CA SER A 455 2.38 -16.93 28.99
C SER A 455 2.54 -18.31 28.34
N GLY A 456 3.60 -19.04 28.65
CA GLY A 456 3.78 -20.44 28.20
C GLY A 456 2.62 -21.35 28.60
N ASP A 457 2.07 -21.16 29.80
CA ASP A 457 0.89 -21.89 30.28
C ASP A 457 -0.37 -21.54 29.46
N ASP A 458 -0.56 -20.25 29.13
CA ASP A 458 -1.67 -19.81 28.28
C ASP A 458 -1.54 -20.34 26.86
N SER A 459 -0.32 -20.41 26.33
CA SER A 459 -0.01 -20.99 25.02
C SER A 459 -0.40 -22.48 24.97
N ALA A 460 0.03 -23.26 25.97
CA ALA A 460 -0.34 -24.67 26.07
C ALA A 460 -1.86 -24.85 26.16
N ARG A 461 -2.52 -24.03 26.98
CA ARG A 461 -3.98 -24.05 27.14
C ARG A 461 -4.71 -23.68 25.85
N LEU A 462 -4.25 -22.67 25.11
CA LEU A 462 -4.84 -22.27 23.83
C LEU A 462 -4.72 -23.39 22.79
N LEU A 463 -3.58 -24.08 22.73
CA LEU A 463 -3.40 -25.22 21.85
C LEU A 463 -4.30 -26.40 22.23
N GLU A 464 -4.48 -26.68 23.52
CA GLU A 464 -5.43 -27.71 23.97
C GLU A 464 -6.87 -27.39 23.57
N LEU A 465 -7.31 -26.14 23.76
CA LEU A 465 -8.65 -25.68 23.36
C LEU A 465 -8.83 -25.73 21.84
N LEU A 466 -7.79 -25.35 21.10
CA LEU A 466 -7.78 -25.42 19.64
C LEU A 466 -7.89 -26.87 19.18
N LYS A 467 -7.08 -27.78 19.72
CA LYS A 467 -7.12 -29.21 19.40
C LYS A 467 -8.48 -29.83 19.72
N ALA A 468 -9.08 -29.46 20.85
CA ALA A 468 -10.44 -29.90 21.22
C ALA A 468 -11.54 -29.41 20.26
N SER A 469 -11.22 -28.48 19.36
CA SER A 469 -12.12 -27.98 18.32
C SER A 469 -12.07 -28.80 17.02
N PHE A 470 -11.29 -29.88 16.98
CA PHE A 470 -11.18 -30.79 15.82
C PHE A 470 -11.53 -32.22 16.23
N ASP A 471 -12.08 -33.00 15.30
CA ASP A 471 -12.32 -34.43 15.49
C ASP A 471 -11.09 -35.29 15.17
N ASP A 472 -11.16 -36.60 15.42
CA ASP A 472 -10.06 -37.54 15.16
C ASP A 472 -9.66 -37.66 13.68
N ARG A 473 -10.46 -37.11 12.76
CA ARG A 473 -10.20 -37.05 11.31
C ARG A 473 -9.68 -35.69 10.86
N GLY A 474 -9.56 -34.74 11.79
CA GLY A 474 -9.11 -33.39 11.54
C GLY A 474 -10.15 -32.45 10.94
N HIS A 475 -11.44 -32.76 11.07
CA HIS A 475 -12.51 -31.85 10.71
C HIS A 475 -12.82 -30.89 11.85
N PHE A 476 -13.20 -29.66 11.49
CA PHE A 476 -13.49 -28.62 12.47
C PHE A 476 -14.88 -28.82 13.08
N VAL A 477 -14.94 -28.87 14.41
CA VAL A 477 -16.15 -29.12 15.20
C VAL A 477 -16.66 -27.81 15.80
N ARG A 478 -17.54 -27.12 15.07
CA ARG A 478 -18.14 -25.82 15.46
C ARG A 478 -18.64 -25.80 16.92
N LYS A 479 -19.43 -26.79 17.33
CA LYS A 479 -20.01 -26.84 18.69
C LYS A 479 -18.95 -26.93 19.79
N ALA A 480 -17.85 -27.65 19.54
CA ALA A 480 -16.75 -27.77 20.48
C ALA A 480 -16.00 -26.44 20.60
N PHE A 481 -15.74 -25.79 19.46
CA PHE A 481 -15.15 -24.46 19.44
C PHE A 481 -16.01 -23.42 20.17
N GLU A 482 -17.32 -23.36 19.86
CA GLU A 482 -18.23 -22.39 20.47
C GLU A 482 -18.32 -22.54 21.99
N LYS A 483 -18.26 -23.78 22.50
CA LYS A 483 -18.19 -24.05 23.95
C LYS A 483 -16.91 -23.48 24.59
N ASN A 484 -15.83 -23.37 23.83
CA ASN A 484 -14.54 -22.87 24.30
C ASN A 484 -14.40 -21.34 24.15
N ILE A 485 -15.30 -20.65 23.43
CA ILE A 485 -15.27 -19.18 23.24
C ILE A 485 -15.12 -18.39 24.55
N PRO A 486 -15.86 -18.70 25.64
CA PRO A 486 -15.70 -17.96 26.89
C PRO A 486 -14.30 -18.08 27.51
N VAL A 487 -13.55 -19.12 27.15
CA VAL A 487 -12.15 -19.29 27.56
C VAL A 487 -11.24 -18.52 26.59
N PHE A 488 -11.45 -18.65 25.27
CA PHE A 488 -10.69 -17.88 24.26
C PHE A 488 -10.73 -16.37 24.51
N VAL A 489 -11.91 -15.80 24.79
CA VAL A 489 -12.09 -14.35 25.00
C VAL A 489 -11.32 -13.83 26.23
N LYS A 490 -11.04 -14.69 27.24
CA LYS A 490 -10.23 -14.29 28.41
C LYS A 490 -8.78 -13.98 28.07
N HIS A 491 -8.27 -14.53 26.97
CA HIS A 491 -6.91 -14.27 26.48
C HIS A 491 -6.79 -12.93 25.71
N GLY A 492 -7.86 -12.12 25.65
CA GLY A 492 -7.81 -10.74 25.17
C GLY A 492 -7.86 -10.58 23.66
N GLY A 493 -7.32 -9.47 23.15
CA GLY A 493 -7.44 -9.06 21.73
C GLY A 493 -6.73 -9.96 20.73
N LYS A 494 -5.63 -10.58 21.15
CA LYS A 494 -4.73 -11.36 20.28
C LYS A 494 -5.22 -12.77 19.98
N VAL A 495 -6.27 -13.23 20.66
CA VAL A 495 -6.84 -14.56 20.40
C VAL A 495 -7.43 -14.65 18.99
N PHE A 496 -7.99 -13.55 18.46
CA PHE A 496 -8.50 -13.54 17.10
C PHE A 496 -7.37 -13.65 16.08
N GLU A 497 -6.29 -12.91 16.28
CA GLU A 497 -5.09 -12.99 15.43
C GLU A 497 -4.53 -14.42 15.43
N PHE A 498 -4.37 -15.03 16.60
CA PHE A 498 -3.96 -16.43 16.74
C PHE A 498 -4.86 -17.38 15.93
N LEU A 499 -6.17 -17.31 16.16
CA LEU A 499 -7.14 -18.19 15.51
C LEU A 499 -7.20 -17.95 14.00
N TRP A 500 -7.21 -16.69 13.56
CA TRP A 500 -7.18 -16.35 12.13
C TRP A 500 -5.92 -16.88 11.47
N HIS A 501 -4.76 -16.68 12.11
CA HIS A 501 -3.46 -17.10 11.60
C HIS A 501 -3.39 -18.60 11.32
N TYR A 502 -3.92 -19.43 12.23
CA TYR A 502 -3.84 -20.89 12.12
C TYR A 502 -5.01 -21.53 11.37
N LEU A 503 -6.19 -20.91 11.36
CA LEU A 503 -7.41 -21.55 10.87
C LEU A 503 -7.92 -20.98 9.54
N LYS A 504 -7.39 -19.85 9.05
CA LYS A 504 -7.86 -19.27 7.77
C LYS A 504 -7.69 -20.19 6.57
N ASP A 505 -6.68 -21.08 6.59
CA ASP A 505 -6.30 -21.95 5.47
C ASP A 505 -6.77 -23.41 5.63
N LEU A 506 -7.89 -23.65 6.32
CA LEU A 506 -8.49 -24.99 6.42
C LEU A 506 -8.79 -25.59 5.04
N VAL A 507 -8.41 -26.86 4.87
CA VAL A 507 -8.41 -27.55 3.56
C VAL A 507 -9.82 -27.76 3.01
N HIS A 508 -10.79 -28.16 3.84
CA HIS A 508 -12.13 -28.48 3.38
C HIS A 508 -13.08 -27.28 3.46
N ARG A 509 -13.96 -27.13 2.45
CA ARG A 509 -14.96 -26.05 2.40
C ARG A 509 -15.90 -26.08 3.61
N GLN A 510 -16.34 -27.26 4.03
CA GLN A 510 -17.27 -27.41 5.16
C GLN A 510 -16.64 -26.88 6.45
N ASP A 511 -15.37 -27.22 6.69
CA ASP A 511 -14.60 -26.71 7.84
C ASP A 511 -14.42 -25.19 7.78
N ARG A 512 -14.12 -24.63 6.59
CA ARG A 512 -14.03 -23.17 6.40
C ARG A 512 -15.34 -22.44 6.70
N VAL A 513 -16.49 -23.01 6.32
CA VAL A 513 -17.81 -22.43 6.61
C VAL A 513 -18.15 -22.54 8.09
N ALA A 514 -17.90 -23.72 8.69
CA ALA A 514 -18.11 -23.94 10.11
C ALA A 514 -17.24 -23.00 10.97
N LEU A 515 -15.98 -22.79 10.58
CA LEU A 515 -15.07 -21.83 11.19
C LEU A 515 -15.59 -20.40 11.06
N LEU A 516 -16.01 -19.98 9.86
CA LEU A 516 -16.56 -18.64 9.63
C LEU A 516 -17.74 -18.35 10.59
N ASN A 517 -18.67 -19.29 10.73
CA ASN A 517 -19.82 -19.13 11.62
C ASN A 517 -19.40 -19.13 13.10
N ALA A 518 -18.40 -19.93 13.47
CA ALA A 518 -17.85 -19.92 14.83
C ALA A 518 -17.13 -18.60 15.18
N LEU A 519 -16.39 -18.02 14.22
CA LEU A 519 -15.70 -16.75 14.39
C LEU A 519 -16.67 -15.56 14.52
N GLN A 520 -17.86 -15.62 13.89
CA GLN A 520 -18.90 -14.61 14.11
C GLN A 520 -19.34 -14.57 15.58
N VAL A 521 -19.54 -15.73 16.21
CA VAL A 521 -19.89 -15.84 17.64
C VAL A 521 -18.76 -15.33 18.52
N LEU A 522 -17.50 -15.58 18.14
CA LEU A 522 -16.33 -15.05 18.84
C LEU A 522 -16.30 -13.52 18.80
N ILE A 523 -16.45 -12.91 17.61
CA ILE A 523 -16.40 -11.45 17.42
C ILE A 523 -17.46 -10.72 18.26
N ASP A 524 -18.65 -11.31 18.40
CA ASP A 524 -19.71 -10.71 19.21
C ASP A 524 -19.32 -10.60 20.69
N GLN A 525 -18.61 -11.60 21.22
CA GLN A 525 -18.16 -11.67 22.61
C GLN A 525 -16.84 -10.93 22.87
N MET A 526 -16.12 -10.55 21.81
CA MET A 526 -14.85 -9.84 21.91
C MET A 526 -15.04 -8.33 22.16
N LYS A 527 -14.25 -7.79 23.08
CA LYS A 527 -14.23 -6.34 23.37
C LYS A 527 -13.42 -5.51 22.35
N LYS A 528 -12.52 -6.13 21.60
CA LYS A 528 -11.52 -5.44 20.76
C LYS A 528 -11.73 -5.70 19.27
N ARG A 529 -12.79 -5.13 18.69
CA ARG A 529 -13.15 -5.30 17.28
C ARG A 529 -12.20 -4.59 16.30
N ARG A 530 -11.58 -3.47 16.70
CA ARG A 530 -10.62 -2.72 15.87
C ARG A 530 -9.38 -3.54 15.51
N GLU A 531 -8.76 -4.17 16.50
CA GLU A 531 -7.56 -5.01 16.29
C GLU A 531 -7.86 -6.17 15.33
N ALA A 532 -9.01 -6.84 15.51
CA ALA A 532 -9.43 -7.92 14.64
C ALA A 532 -9.74 -7.44 13.20
N PHE A 533 -10.31 -6.24 13.03
CA PHE A 533 -10.53 -5.63 11.72
C PHE A 533 -9.21 -5.39 10.97
N ILE A 534 -8.22 -4.83 11.65
CA ILE A 534 -6.87 -4.60 11.07
C ILE A 534 -6.29 -5.93 10.59
N VAL A 535 -6.31 -6.98 11.44
CA VAL A 535 -5.79 -8.31 11.07
C VAL A 535 -6.43 -8.84 9.79
N LEU A 536 -7.76 -8.73 9.66
CA LEU A 536 -8.48 -9.20 8.47
C LEU A 536 -8.14 -8.39 7.23
N MET A 537 -8.13 -7.07 7.36
CA MET A 537 -7.96 -6.18 6.22
C MET A 537 -6.51 -6.16 5.74
N GLU A 538 -5.52 -6.15 6.64
CA GLU A 538 -4.10 -6.30 6.29
C GLU A 538 -3.84 -7.62 5.59
N ASP A 539 -4.47 -8.71 6.04
CA ASP A 539 -4.34 -10.01 5.38
C ASP A 539 -4.97 -10.02 3.97
N PHE A 540 -6.14 -9.39 3.80
CA PHE A 540 -6.82 -9.24 2.52
C PHE A 540 -5.99 -8.45 1.49
N ILE A 541 -5.32 -7.36 1.91
CA ILE A 541 -4.52 -6.51 1.03
C ILE A 541 -3.02 -6.83 1.05
N ARG A 542 -2.58 -7.85 1.80
CA ARG A 542 -1.16 -8.22 1.96
C ARG A 542 -0.46 -8.39 0.61
N ASP A 543 -1.12 -9.14 -0.27
CA ASP A 543 -0.73 -9.31 -1.67
C ASP A 543 -1.90 -8.92 -2.58
N PRO A 544 -2.00 -7.64 -3.00
CA PRO A 544 -3.16 -7.12 -3.70
C PRO A 544 -3.28 -7.64 -5.14
N GLU A 545 -2.23 -8.28 -5.67
CA GLU A 545 -2.23 -8.85 -7.03
C GLU A 545 -2.71 -10.30 -7.07
N THR A 546 -2.88 -10.94 -5.91
CA THR A 546 -3.32 -12.33 -5.80
C THR A 546 -4.61 -12.45 -4.99
N LEU A 547 -5.32 -13.57 -5.18
CA LEU A 547 -6.51 -13.92 -4.42
C LEU A 547 -6.21 -15.12 -3.52
N ALA A 548 -6.85 -15.14 -2.35
CA ALA A 548 -6.83 -16.26 -1.41
C ALA A 548 -8.26 -16.73 -1.10
N TYR A 549 -8.42 -18.00 -0.71
CA TYR A 549 -9.73 -18.55 -0.33
C TYR A 549 -10.30 -17.96 0.96
N HIS A 550 -9.46 -17.36 1.80
CA HIS A 550 -9.87 -16.69 3.02
C HIS A 550 -10.30 -15.23 2.78
N ASP A 551 -10.03 -14.63 1.61
CA ASP A 551 -10.41 -13.25 1.30
C ASP A 551 -11.90 -12.98 1.50
N ARG A 552 -12.76 -13.89 1.02
CA ARG A 552 -14.22 -13.77 1.19
C ARG A 552 -14.59 -13.77 2.67
N ASN A 553 -13.98 -14.66 3.45
CA ASN A 553 -14.25 -14.78 4.88
C ASN A 553 -13.79 -13.53 5.62
N ALA A 554 -12.65 -12.95 5.23
CA ALA A 554 -12.14 -11.72 5.81
C ALA A 554 -13.13 -10.56 5.59
N LEU A 555 -13.62 -10.37 4.36
CA LEU A 555 -14.61 -9.34 4.06
C LEU A 555 -15.93 -9.57 4.82
N MET A 556 -16.42 -10.80 4.91
CA MET A 556 -17.64 -11.12 5.67
C MET A 556 -17.50 -10.80 7.16
N LEU A 557 -16.38 -11.18 7.78
CA LEU A 557 -16.12 -10.88 9.19
C LEU A 557 -15.89 -9.38 9.41
N ALA A 558 -15.23 -8.68 8.48
CA ALA A 558 -15.08 -7.23 8.51
C ALA A 558 -16.44 -6.52 8.44
N ASN A 559 -17.34 -6.96 7.54
CA ASN A 559 -18.72 -6.48 7.44
C ASN A 559 -19.48 -6.63 8.78
N LEU A 560 -19.27 -7.74 9.48
CA LEU A 560 -19.87 -8.00 10.80
C LEU A 560 -19.35 -7.01 11.87
N MET A 561 -18.06 -6.69 11.85
CA MET A 561 -17.41 -5.82 12.85
C MET A 561 -17.87 -4.36 12.79
N LEU A 562 -18.31 -3.89 11.62
CA LEU A 562 -18.83 -2.53 11.42
C LEU A 562 -20.22 -2.32 12.05
N ARG A 563 -20.88 -3.40 12.49
CA ARG A 563 -22.29 -3.37 12.94
C ARG A 563 -22.41 -3.34 14.46
N LYS A 564 -23.41 -2.62 14.97
CA LYS A 564 -23.81 -2.62 16.39
C LYS A 564 -24.49 -3.93 16.79
N TYR A 565 -25.37 -4.44 15.92
CA TYR A 565 -26.18 -5.63 16.18
C TYR A 565 -26.23 -6.55 14.96
N ASN A 566 -26.07 -7.86 15.20
CA ASN A 566 -26.06 -8.90 14.18
C ASN A 566 -27.19 -9.90 14.42
N LYS A 567 -28.35 -9.70 13.79
CA LYS A 567 -29.49 -10.64 13.88
C LYS A 567 -29.18 -12.03 13.32
N GLU A 568 -28.14 -12.12 12.49
CA GLU A 568 -27.72 -13.33 11.79
C GLU A 568 -26.68 -14.15 12.55
N LEU A 569 -26.26 -13.73 13.75
CA LEU A 569 -25.13 -14.31 14.48
C LEU A 569 -25.28 -15.82 14.77
N HIS A 570 -26.52 -16.32 14.79
CA HIS A 570 -26.84 -17.72 15.04
C HIS A 570 -27.26 -18.48 13.77
N ASN A 571 -27.32 -17.79 12.63
CA ASN A 571 -27.64 -18.40 11.35
C ASN A 571 -26.34 -18.86 10.66
N ASP A 572 -26.38 -20.04 10.03
CA ASP A 572 -25.28 -20.46 9.17
C ASP A 572 -25.30 -19.59 7.90
N ILE A 573 -24.46 -18.55 7.89
CA ILE A 573 -24.35 -17.64 6.75
C ILE A 573 -23.05 -17.91 5.98
N GLU A 574 -23.18 -18.03 4.66
CA GLU A 574 -22.06 -18.13 3.73
C GLU A 574 -21.87 -16.87 2.88
N VAL A 575 -22.77 -15.91 3.07
CA VAL A 575 -22.90 -14.64 2.34
C VAL A 575 -23.54 -13.64 3.31
N THR A 576 -23.06 -12.39 3.33
CA THR A 576 -23.66 -11.33 4.13
C THR A 576 -25.02 -10.96 3.52
N PRO A 577 -26.14 -10.95 4.26
CA PRO A 577 -27.45 -10.58 3.69
C PRO A 577 -27.47 -9.15 3.16
N GLU A 578 -28.23 -8.87 2.10
CA GLU A 578 -28.26 -7.55 1.46
C GLU A 578 -29.00 -6.51 2.31
N GLU A 579 -29.87 -7.00 3.19
CA GLU A 579 -30.65 -6.23 4.14
C GLU A 579 -29.76 -5.42 5.08
N VAL A 580 -28.49 -5.80 5.26
CA VAL A 580 -27.53 -5.02 6.07
C VAL A 580 -27.33 -3.60 5.51
N LEU A 581 -27.46 -3.42 4.20
CA LEU A 581 -27.31 -2.12 3.54
C LEU A 581 -28.46 -1.17 3.87
N LEU A 582 -29.64 -1.71 4.23
CA LEU A 582 -30.87 -0.97 4.51
C LEU A 582 -30.93 -0.42 5.94
N VAL A 583 -30.07 -0.89 6.84
CA VAL A 583 -30.10 -0.48 8.24
C VAL A 583 -29.24 0.78 8.42
N GLN A 584 -29.87 1.95 8.54
CA GLN A 584 -29.16 3.21 8.74
C GLN A 584 -28.56 3.33 10.16
N GLU A 585 -29.33 3.01 11.21
CA GLU A 585 -28.88 3.11 12.61
C GLU A 585 -28.09 1.88 13.11
N GLY A 586 -27.79 0.92 12.22
CA GLY A 586 -27.23 -0.39 12.56
C GLY A 586 -25.70 -0.45 12.61
N LEU A 587 -25.01 0.62 12.18
CA LEU A 587 -23.55 0.69 12.18
C LEU A 587 -23.00 1.31 13.46
N ALA A 588 -21.78 0.90 13.80
CA ALA A 588 -21.00 1.47 14.88
C ALA A 588 -20.16 2.64 14.32
N PRO A 589 -20.51 3.92 14.59
CA PRO A 589 -19.86 5.08 13.98
C PRO A 589 -18.34 5.07 14.19
N GLU A 590 -17.91 4.79 15.42
CA GLU A 590 -16.49 4.70 15.75
C GLU A 590 -15.72 3.65 14.93
N MET A 591 -16.38 2.57 14.51
CA MET A 591 -15.75 1.54 13.67
C MET A 591 -15.76 1.93 12.20
N THR A 592 -16.83 2.57 11.71
CA THR A 592 -16.90 3.04 10.32
C THR A 592 -15.94 4.18 10.05
N ASP A 593 -15.80 5.12 10.99
CA ASP A 593 -14.87 6.25 10.88
C ASP A 593 -13.42 5.73 10.88
N PHE A 594 -13.09 4.83 11.82
CA PHE A 594 -11.80 4.16 11.86
C PHE A 594 -11.50 3.38 10.57
N ALA A 595 -12.47 2.64 10.04
CA ALA A 595 -12.30 1.88 8.81
C ALA A 595 -12.11 2.79 7.59
N ALA A 596 -12.80 3.93 7.53
CA ALA A 596 -12.64 4.92 6.48
C ALA A 596 -11.23 5.55 6.50
N GLU A 597 -10.72 5.92 7.67
CA GLU A 597 -9.35 6.41 7.83
C GLU A 597 -8.32 5.37 7.39
N TRP A 598 -8.48 4.12 7.82
CA TRP A 598 -7.60 3.02 7.42
C TRP A 598 -7.63 2.79 5.90
N MET A 599 -8.81 2.83 5.28
CA MET A 599 -8.96 2.66 3.84
C MET A 599 -8.29 3.76 3.02
N GLU A 600 -8.34 5.02 3.47
CA GLU A 600 -7.66 6.12 2.78
C GLU A 600 -6.14 5.97 2.88
N GLN A 601 -5.62 5.55 4.03
CA GLN A 601 -4.20 5.23 4.21
C GLN A 601 -3.76 4.09 3.26
N GLU A 602 -4.65 3.14 2.99
CA GLU A 602 -4.37 1.92 2.21
C GLU A 602 -4.92 1.91 0.79
N LYS A 603 -5.33 3.08 0.29
CA LYS A 603 -6.06 3.27 -0.97
C LYS A 603 -5.46 2.55 -2.17
N GLU A 604 -4.15 2.69 -2.40
CA GLU A 604 -3.51 2.10 -3.58
C GLU A 604 -3.56 0.56 -3.55
N ARG A 605 -3.19 -0.06 -2.41
CA ARG A 605 -3.22 -1.51 -2.25
C ARG A 605 -4.64 -2.05 -2.38
N LEU A 606 -5.60 -1.35 -1.77
CA LEU A 606 -7.00 -1.72 -1.83
C LEU A 606 -7.56 -1.67 -3.26
N LEU A 607 -7.31 -0.59 -4.02
CA LEU A 607 -7.78 -0.46 -5.39
C LEU A 607 -7.18 -1.55 -6.31
N ILE A 608 -5.90 -1.89 -6.12
CA ILE A 608 -5.27 -3.00 -6.84
C ILE A 608 -5.96 -4.31 -6.50
N LYS A 609 -6.25 -4.58 -5.21
CA LYS A 609 -6.95 -5.79 -4.76
C LYS A 609 -8.34 -5.91 -5.36
N LEU A 610 -9.14 -4.84 -5.34
CA LEU A 610 -10.48 -4.80 -5.93
C LEU A 610 -10.46 -5.08 -7.45
N ARG A 611 -9.48 -4.53 -8.17
CA ARG A 611 -9.28 -4.84 -9.59
C ARG A 611 -8.91 -6.31 -9.80
N THR A 612 -8.02 -6.86 -8.96
CA THR A 612 -7.66 -8.27 -9.02
C THR A 612 -8.87 -9.17 -8.82
N VAL A 613 -9.75 -8.85 -7.86
CA VAL A 613 -11.02 -9.57 -7.63
C VAL A 613 -11.90 -9.54 -8.88
N HIS A 614 -12.14 -8.35 -9.44
CA HIS A 614 -12.99 -8.18 -10.62
C HIS A 614 -12.41 -8.87 -11.87
N ARG A 615 -11.10 -8.74 -12.10
CA ARG A 615 -10.41 -9.44 -13.20
C ARG A 615 -10.56 -10.95 -13.06
N ALA A 616 -10.35 -11.50 -11.87
CA ALA A 616 -10.49 -12.92 -11.63
C ALA A 616 -11.92 -13.41 -11.88
N LEU A 617 -12.95 -12.61 -11.58
CA LEU A 617 -14.33 -12.94 -11.93
C LEU A 617 -14.50 -13.03 -13.47
N LYS A 618 -14.06 -12.00 -14.21
CA LYS A 618 -14.15 -11.99 -15.68
C LYS A 618 -13.42 -13.17 -16.31
N GLU A 619 -12.17 -13.42 -15.90
CA GLU A 619 -11.39 -14.57 -16.35
C GLU A 619 -12.09 -15.91 -16.07
N THR A 620 -12.73 -16.02 -14.90
CA THR A 620 -13.46 -17.24 -14.53
C THR A 620 -14.72 -17.44 -15.37
N LEU A 621 -15.43 -16.35 -15.69
CA LEU A 621 -16.62 -16.35 -16.56
C LEU A 621 -16.28 -16.63 -18.03
N ASP A 622 -15.09 -16.24 -18.50
CA ASP A 622 -14.66 -16.41 -19.89
C ASP A 622 -13.80 -17.67 -20.16
N SER A 623 -13.15 -18.25 -19.15
CA SER A 623 -12.18 -19.32 -19.37
C SER A 623 -12.81 -20.63 -19.89
N PRO A 624 -12.33 -21.17 -21.02
CA PRO A 624 -12.70 -22.50 -21.53
C PRO A 624 -11.87 -23.65 -20.94
N ASP A 625 -10.78 -23.37 -20.20
CA ASP A 625 -9.79 -24.38 -19.78
C ASP A 625 -9.74 -24.54 -18.24
N PRO A 626 -9.84 -25.77 -17.67
CA PRO A 626 -10.00 -26.00 -16.22
C PRO A 626 -8.73 -25.83 -15.37
N VAL A 627 -7.59 -25.42 -15.95
CA VAL A 627 -6.27 -25.63 -15.32
C VAL A 627 -6.02 -24.78 -14.06
N LYS A 628 -6.89 -23.80 -13.72
CA LYS A 628 -7.20 -23.31 -12.34
C LYS A 628 -7.98 -21.96 -12.30
N PRO A 629 -9.19 -21.83 -12.88
CA PRO A 629 -10.03 -20.68 -12.52
C PRO A 629 -10.63 -20.88 -11.10
N TRP A 630 -10.82 -19.78 -10.36
CA TRP A 630 -11.54 -19.80 -9.07
C TRP A 630 -12.95 -20.36 -9.27
N PRO A 631 -13.59 -20.97 -8.26
CA PRO A 631 -15.00 -21.33 -8.41
C PRO A 631 -15.84 -20.07 -8.72
N ILE A 632 -16.63 -20.05 -9.81
CA ILE A 632 -17.41 -18.86 -10.22
C ILE A 632 -18.24 -18.29 -9.08
N ARG A 633 -18.93 -19.16 -8.35
CA ARG A 633 -19.73 -18.77 -7.18
C ARG A 633 -18.88 -18.09 -6.10
N TYR A 634 -17.64 -18.52 -5.91
CA TYR A 634 -16.70 -17.89 -4.96
C TYR A 634 -16.31 -16.48 -5.44
N ALA A 635 -15.91 -16.34 -6.72
CA ALA A 635 -15.54 -15.03 -7.28
C ALA A 635 -16.70 -14.02 -7.24
N LEU A 636 -17.92 -14.45 -7.61
CA LEU A 636 -19.13 -13.62 -7.51
C LEU A 636 -19.42 -13.17 -6.07
N THR A 637 -19.28 -14.09 -5.11
CA THR A 637 -19.50 -13.77 -3.70
C THR A 637 -18.43 -12.84 -3.17
N LEU A 638 -17.16 -13.06 -3.52
CA LEU A 638 -16.04 -12.23 -3.10
C LEU A 638 -16.21 -10.78 -3.56
N GLU A 639 -16.52 -10.57 -4.84
CA GLU A 639 -16.74 -9.23 -5.38
C GLU A 639 -17.96 -8.55 -4.74
N ARG A 640 -19.04 -9.31 -4.51
CA ARG A 640 -20.22 -8.81 -3.79
C ARG A 640 -19.90 -8.38 -2.35
N GLU A 641 -19.15 -9.18 -1.60
CA GLU A 641 -18.76 -8.84 -0.22
C GLU A 641 -17.87 -7.60 -0.15
N ALA A 642 -17.02 -7.38 -1.16
CA ALA A 642 -16.21 -6.17 -1.27
C ALA A 642 -17.08 -4.91 -1.45
N TYR A 643 -18.09 -4.96 -2.32
CA TYR A 643 -19.02 -3.83 -2.47
C TYR A 643 -19.88 -3.59 -1.23
N ILE A 644 -20.27 -4.64 -0.50
CA ILE A 644 -20.96 -4.47 0.79
C ILE A 644 -20.05 -3.76 1.79
N LEU A 645 -18.78 -4.17 1.90
CA LEU A 645 -17.83 -3.53 2.82
C LEU A 645 -17.68 -2.04 2.50
N LEU A 646 -17.45 -1.72 1.23
CA LEU A 646 -17.34 -0.35 0.75
C LEU A 646 -18.61 0.45 1.12
N ALA A 647 -19.80 -0.09 0.86
CA ALA A 647 -21.08 0.54 1.16
C ALA A 647 -21.30 0.81 2.66
N LEU A 648 -20.83 -0.07 3.53
CA LEU A 648 -20.96 0.10 4.97
C LEU A 648 -20.00 1.19 5.49
N ILE A 649 -18.82 1.33 4.89
CA ILE A 649 -17.81 2.31 5.32
C ILE A 649 -18.10 3.70 4.73
N GLY A 650 -18.42 3.80 3.44
CA GLY A 650 -18.59 5.06 2.73
C GLY A 650 -17.26 5.74 2.37
N GLY A 651 -17.32 7.05 2.09
CA GLY A 651 -16.15 7.87 1.75
C GLY A 651 -15.84 8.00 0.24
N PRO A 652 -14.84 8.84 -0.13
CA PRO A 652 -14.57 9.18 -1.53
C PRO A 652 -14.13 7.99 -2.39
N ILE A 653 -13.29 7.09 -1.84
CA ILE A 653 -12.86 5.86 -2.54
C ILE A 653 -14.07 4.97 -2.84
N THR A 654 -14.96 4.78 -1.86
CA THR A 654 -16.19 4.02 -2.01
C THR A 654 -17.05 4.61 -3.13
N ALA A 655 -17.32 5.92 -3.10
CA ALA A 655 -18.13 6.58 -4.12
C ALA A 655 -17.55 6.35 -5.53
N ALA A 656 -16.24 6.50 -5.70
CA ALA A 656 -15.57 6.26 -6.98
C ALA A 656 -15.71 4.81 -7.46
N VAL A 657 -15.47 3.82 -6.59
CA VAL A 657 -15.57 2.39 -6.92
C VAL A 657 -17.01 1.98 -7.23
N ILE A 658 -17.96 2.38 -6.40
CA ILE A 658 -19.38 2.04 -6.55
C ILE A 658 -19.96 2.65 -7.82
N LYS A 659 -19.68 3.93 -8.10
CA LYS A 659 -20.12 4.59 -9.33
C LYS A 659 -19.59 3.87 -10.57
N SER A 660 -18.32 3.48 -10.53
CA SER A 660 -17.69 2.72 -11.60
C SER A 660 -18.29 1.33 -11.78
N ALA A 661 -18.62 0.64 -10.69
CA ALA A 661 -19.23 -0.68 -10.73
C ALA A 661 -20.69 -0.62 -11.22
N LEU A 662 -21.45 0.39 -10.77
CA LEU A 662 -22.80 0.68 -11.27
C LEU A 662 -22.80 1.00 -12.77
N ALA A 663 -21.76 1.66 -13.27
CA ALA A 663 -21.67 1.96 -14.69
C ALA A 663 -21.56 0.70 -15.56
N GLU A 664 -20.84 -0.35 -15.11
CA GLU A 664 -20.71 -1.63 -15.82
C GLU A 664 -21.88 -2.57 -15.57
N TYR A 665 -22.13 -2.92 -14.30
CA TYR A 665 -23.20 -3.85 -13.97
C TYR A 665 -24.57 -3.26 -14.32
N GLY A 666 -24.73 -1.94 -14.24
CA GLY A 666 -25.91 -1.20 -14.66
C GLY A 666 -26.05 -1.00 -16.18
N ASN A 667 -25.22 -1.67 -16.99
CA ASN A 667 -25.35 -1.71 -18.44
C ASN A 667 -25.55 -3.17 -18.91
N PRO A 668 -26.75 -3.55 -19.40
CA PRO A 668 -27.00 -4.92 -19.87
C PRO A 668 -26.17 -5.29 -21.12
N ASP A 669 -25.64 -4.31 -21.85
CA ASP A 669 -24.75 -4.53 -23.00
C ASP A 669 -23.27 -4.71 -22.58
N ALA A 670 -22.96 -4.59 -21.28
CA ALA A 670 -21.59 -4.75 -20.79
C ALA A 670 -21.08 -6.18 -21.00
N GLU A 671 -19.79 -6.29 -21.37
CA GLU A 671 -19.12 -7.55 -21.68
C GLU A 671 -19.38 -8.64 -20.62
N ILE A 672 -19.42 -8.27 -19.34
CA ILE A 672 -19.61 -9.19 -18.21
C ILE A 672 -20.90 -10.04 -18.31
N TYR A 673 -21.95 -9.54 -18.98
CA TYR A 673 -23.19 -10.30 -19.20
C TYR A 673 -23.12 -11.27 -20.38
N TRP A 674 -22.10 -11.13 -21.24
CA TRP A 674 -21.97 -11.85 -22.50
C TRP A 674 -20.75 -12.79 -22.56
N LEU A 675 -20.02 -12.95 -21.45
CA LEU A 675 -18.94 -13.95 -21.35
C LEU A 675 -19.51 -15.38 -21.38
N LYS A 676 -18.65 -16.35 -21.74
CA LYS A 676 -19.05 -17.74 -22.05
C LYS A 676 -19.92 -18.41 -20.99
N LYS A 677 -19.72 -18.09 -19.71
CA LYS A 677 -20.47 -18.68 -18.58
C LYS A 677 -21.45 -17.69 -17.93
N SER A 678 -21.63 -16.50 -18.47
CA SER A 678 -22.45 -15.45 -17.85
C SER A 678 -23.93 -15.79 -17.81
N GLU A 679 -24.51 -16.36 -18.87
CA GLU A 679 -25.93 -16.76 -18.90
C GLU A 679 -26.29 -17.77 -17.79
N GLN A 680 -25.37 -18.70 -17.49
CA GLN A 680 -25.53 -19.70 -16.43
C GLN A 680 -25.43 -19.08 -15.03
N ASN A 681 -24.72 -17.96 -14.90
CA ASN A 681 -24.43 -17.28 -13.63
C ASN A 681 -25.13 -15.91 -13.50
N LEU A 682 -26.11 -15.63 -14.36
CA LEU A 682 -26.76 -14.34 -14.45
C LEU A 682 -27.43 -13.91 -13.14
N THR A 683 -27.97 -14.86 -12.37
CA THR A 683 -28.52 -14.59 -11.03
C THR A 683 -27.48 -13.99 -10.08
N GLY A 684 -26.22 -14.43 -10.15
CA GLY A 684 -25.15 -13.88 -9.34
C GLY A 684 -24.72 -12.49 -9.80
N LEU A 685 -24.65 -12.26 -11.11
CA LEU A 685 -24.34 -10.94 -11.69
C LEU A 685 -25.42 -9.91 -11.35
N VAL A 686 -26.70 -10.29 -11.45
CA VAL A 686 -27.83 -9.46 -11.01
C VAL A 686 -27.77 -9.22 -9.49
N GLY A 687 -27.34 -10.20 -8.70
CA GLY A 687 -27.13 -10.02 -7.26
C GLY A 687 -26.06 -8.98 -6.92
N ILE A 688 -24.98 -8.91 -7.71
CA ILE A 688 -23.97 -7.83 -7.57
C ILE A 688 -24.61 -6.46 -7.88
N LEU A 689 -25.35 -6.36 -8.99
CA LEU A 689 -26.06 -5.13 -9.35
C LEU A 689 -27.07 -4.70 -8.25
N GLN A 690 -27.80 -5.65 -7.67
CA GLN A 690 -28.73 -5.40 -6.57
C GLN A 690 -28.01 -4.87 -5.32
N ALA A 691 -26.81 -5.39 -5.00
CA ALA A 691 -26.00 -4.85 -3.91
C ALA A 691 -25.56 -3.41 -4.21
N LEU A 692 -25.08 -3.15 -5.43
CA LEU A 692 -24.62 -1.83 -5.87
C LEU A 692 -25.74 -0.76 -5.86
N VAL A 693 -26.93 -1.09 -6.38
CA VAL A 693 -28.09 -0.17 -6.35
C VAL A 693 -28.51 0.15 -4.92
N ARG A 694 -28.47 -0.83 -4.02
CA ARG A 694 -28.74 -0.59 -2.59
C ARG A 694 -27.65 0.27 -1.94
N THR A 695 -26.41 0.16 -2.38
CA THR A 695 -25.33 1.05 -1.94
C THR A 695 -25.60 2.50 -2.37
N ALA A 696 -25.97 2.73 -3.65
CA ALA A 696 -26.35 4.06 -4.11
C ALA A 696 -27.56 4.61 -3.33
N CYS A 697 -28.57 3.78 -3.08
CA CYS A 697 -29.73 4.11 -2.26
C CYS A 697 -29.34 4.54 -0.82
N ARG A 698 -28.30 3.93 -0.24
CA ARG A 698 -27.82 4.23 1.11
C ARG A 698 -27.13 5.60 1.20
N HIS A 699 -26.36 5.97 0.19
CA HIS A 699 -25.62 7.24 0.17
C HIS A 699 -26.44 8.39 -0.39
N GLY A 700 -27.40 8.11 -1.29
CA GLY A 700 -28.33 9.11 -1.84
C GLY A 700 -27.63 10.23 -2.60
N ASP A 701 -26.50 9.96 -3.26
CA ASP A 701 -25.74 10.99 -3.97
C ASP A 701 -26.41 11.33 -5.31
N ASN A 702 -26.67 12.62 -5.55
CA ASN A 702 -27.22 13.12 -6.81
C ASN A 702 -26.30 12.77 -8.00
N ALA A 703 -25.00 12.60 -7.77
CA ALA A 703 -24.03 12.17 -8.78
C ALA A 703 -24.28 10.75 -9.34
N ASP A 704 -25.13 9.94 -8.71
CA ASP A 704 -25.51 8.58 -9.13
C ASP A 704 -26.83 8.54 -9.93
N LEU A 705 -27.62 9.61 -9.89
CA LEU A 705 -28.99 9.68 -10.43
C LEU A 705 -29.05 9.39 -11.95
N ASP A 706 -28.07 9.88 -12.71
CA ASP A 706 -27.98 9.61 -14.16
C ASP A 706 -27.80 8.12 -14.47
N VAL A 707 -26.99 7.43 -13.66
CA VAL A 707 -26.72 5.99 -13.84
C VAL A 707 -27.93 5.18 -13.42
N LEU A 708 -28.58 5.53 -12.30
CA LEU A 708 -29.79 4.86 -11.82
C LEU A 708 -30.95 4.96 -12.82
N ARG A 709 -31.22 6.17 -13.36
CA ARG A 709 -32.24 6.37 -14.41
C ARG A 709 -31.94 5.60 -15.70
N ARG A 710 -30.66 5.37 -16.01
CA ARG A 710 -30.29 4.53 -17.15
C ARG A 710 -30.62 3.06 -16.88
N ILE A 711 -30.36 2.56 -15.68
CA ILE A 711 -30.70 1.19 -15.28
C ILE A 711 -32.22 0.97 -15.39
N GLU A 712 -33.01 1.92 -14.86
CA GLU A 712 -34.47 1.93 -14.94
C GLU A 712 -34.97 1.78 -16.39
N ARG A 713 -34.44 2.60 -17.32
CA ARG A 713 -34.80 2.54 -18.75
C ARG A 713 -34.39 1.25 -19.45
N SER A 714 -33.41 0.52 -18.91
CA SER A 714 -32.88 -0.71 -19.46
C SER A 714 -33.59 -1.99 -18.96
N GLU A 715 -34.71 -1.88 -18.23
CA GLU A 715 -35.44 -3.04 -17.69
C GLU A 715 -35.72 -4.14 -18.73
N ASN A 716 -36.27 -3.76 -19.90
CA ASN A 716 -36.59 -4.70 -20.97
C ASN A 716 -35.34 -5.41 -21.53
N GLN A 717 -34.20 -4.74 -21.56
CA GLN A 717 -32.93 -5.34 -22.00
C GLN A 717 -32.45 -6.38 -20.97
N TYR A 718 -32.54 -6.09 -19.67
CA TYR A 718 -32.24 -7.05 -18.62
C TYR A 718 -33.15 -8.27 -18.65
N LEU A 719 -34.46 -8.08 -18.88
CA LEU A 719 -35.40 -9.20 -19.08
C LEU A 719 -35.03 -10.05 -20.30
N GLY A 720 -34.46 -9.41 -21.33
CA GLY A 720 -33.98 -10.06 -22.55
C GLY A 720 -32.74 -10.95 -22.39
N LEU A 721 -31.94 -10.77 -21.33
CA LEU A 721 -30.70 -11.54 -21.10
C LEU A 721 -30.94 -13.03 -20.84
N LYS A 722 -32.09 -13.40 -20.27
CA LYS A 722 -32.45 -14.80 -20.02
C LYS A 722 -33.95 -14.98 -19.93
N ARG A 723 -34.48 -15.94 -20.70
CA ARG A 723 -35.90 -16.31 -20.66
C ARG A 723 -36.16 -17.31 -19.53
N ASP A 724 -36.16 -16.81 -18.30
CA ASP A 724 -36.42 -17.58 -17.08
C ASP A 724 -37.28 -16.77 -16.09
N GLN A 725 -38.27 -17.42 -15.46
CA GLN A 725 -39.17 -16.73 -14.54
C GLN A 725 -38.44 -16.23 -13.29
N ARG A 726 -37.49 -17.00 -12.75
CA ARG A 726 -36.73 -16.58 -11.56
C ARG A 726 -35.84 -15.37 -11.87
N HIS A 727 -35.27 -15.33 -13.08
CA HIS A 727 -34.57 -14.15 -13.58
C HIS A 727 -35.50 -12.93 -13.67
N ALA A 728 -36.67 -13.07 -14.30
CA ALA A 728 -37.64 -11.99 -14.41
C ALA A 728 -38.09 -11.46 -13.03
N ASP A 729 -38.32 -12.35 -12.06
CA ASP A 729 -38.68 -11.97 -10.69
C ASP A 729 -37.53 -11.24 -9.97
N SER A 730 -36.26 -11.56 -10.28
CA SER A 730 -35.10 -10.84 -9.74
C SER A 730 -34.91 -9.46 -10.37
N ILE A 731 -35.18 -9.30 -11.67
CA ILE A 731 -35.15 -7.99 -12.34
C ILE A 731 -36.26 -7.08 -11.83
N ARG A 732 -37.49 -7.58 -11.65
CA ARG A 732 -38.58 -6.76 -11.05
C ARG A 732 -38.22 -6.26 -9.65
N ARG A 733 -37.59 -7.11 -8.83
CA ARG A 733 -37.09 -6.73 -7.50
C ARG A 733 -35.97 -5.70 -7.59
N LEU A 734 -35.06 -5.84 -8.56
CA LEU A 734 -34.01 -4.84 -8.81
C LEU A 734 -34.63 -3.48 -9.14
N MET A 735 -35.63 -3.42 -10.04
CA MET A 735 -36.25 -2.15 -10.44
C MET A 735 -36.93 -1.43 -9.28
N GLN A 736 -37.61 -2.16 -8.38
CA GLN A 736 -38.15 -1.56 -7.14
C GLN A 736 -37.08 -0.86 -6.29
N TRP A 737 -35.84 -1.38 -6.27
CA TRP A 737 -34.73 -0.73 -5.58
C TRP A 737 -34.13 0.44 -6.36
N VAL A 738 -34.14 0.38 -7.69
CA VAL A 738 -33.71 1.48 -8.55
C VAL A 738 -34.63 2.68 -8.37
N ASP A 739 -35.95 2.47 -8.39
CA ASP A 739 -36.95 3.52 -8.19
C ASP A 739 -36.73 4.22 -6.86
N LYS A 740 -36.58 3.44 -5.78
CA LYS A 740 -36.29 3.97 -4.44
C LYS A 740 -34.96 4.72 -4.37
N ALA A 741 -33.92 4.25 -5.07
CA ALA A 741 -32.63 4.93 -5.11
C ALA A 741 -32.73 6.28 -5.86
N CYS A 742 -33.49 6.33 -6.96
CA CYS A 742 -33.77 7.56 -7.71
C CYS A 742 -34.52 8.59 -6.86
N GLU A 743 -35.52 8.17 -6.08
CA GLU A 743 -36.26 9.06 -5.15
C GLU A 743 -35.31 9.71 -4.13
N LEU A 744 -34.50 8.91 -3.43
CA LEU A 744 -33.58 9.41 -2.40
C LEU A 744 -32.46 10.30 -2.96
N ALA A 745 -31.94 9.98 -4.14
CA ALA A 745 -30.92 10.79 -4.80
C ALA A 745 -31.46 12.11 -5.36
N ALA A 746 -32.76 12.19 -5.67
CA ALA A 746 -33.40 13.44 -6.05
C ALA A 746 -33.63 14.35 -4.83
N ASP A 747 -34.10 13.78 -3.71
CA ASP A 747 -34.37 14.50 -2.47
C ASP A 747 -33.11 15.13 -1.83
N SER A 748 -31.94 14.51 -2.02
CA SER A 748 -30.67 15.07 -1.53
C SER A 748 -30.22 16.33 -2.29
N GLY A 749 -30.56 16.44 -3.59
CA GLY A 749 -30.27 17.60 -4.42
C GLY A 749 -31.06 18.85 -4.02
N ASP A 750 -32.32 18.70 -3.60
CA ASP A 750 -33.15 19.81 -3.13
C ASP A 750 -32.68 20.36 -1.76
N SER A 751 -31.94 19.57 -0.99
CA SER A 751 -31.39 19.98 0.31
C SER A 751 -30.11 20.84 0.23
N GLU A 752 -29.32 20.71 -0.84
CA GLU A 752 -28.15 21.57 -1.08
C GLU A 752 -28.54 22.95 -1.66
N GLU A 753 -29.64 23.07 -2.40
CA GLU A 753 -30.15 24.38 -2.84
C GLU A 753 -30.70 25.21 -1.67
N ALA A 754 -31.14 24.59 -0.58
CA ALA A 754 -31.57 25.27 0.64
C ALA A 754 -30.43 25.84 1.51
N PHE A 755 -29.15 25.50 1.22
CA PHE A 755 -27.97 25.96 1.95
C PHE A 755 -27.07 26.94 1.16
N ARG A 756 -27.51 27.41 -0.02
CA ARG A 756 -26.89 28.55 -0.70
C ARG A 756 -27.61 29.86 -0.38
N PHE A 757 -27.37 30.39 0.82
CA PHE A 757 -27.46 31.82 1.13
C PHE A 757 -26.37 32.26 2.11
#